data_AF-A0A2D6SX86-F1
#
_entry.id   AF-A0A2D6SX86-F1
#
_cell.length_a   1.000
_cell.length_b   1.000
_cell.length_c   1.000
_cell.angle_alpha   90.00
_cell.angle_beta   90.00
_cell.angle_gamma   90.00
#
_symmetry.space_group_name_H-M   'P 1'
#
loop_
_entity.id
_entity.type
_entity.pdbx_description
1 polymer ?
#
loop_
_entity_poly.entity_id
_entity_poly.type
_entity_poly.pdbx_seq_one_letter_code
_entity_poly.pdbx_strand_id
1 'polypeptide(L)'
;MPSADDSRPVPADGSNAVHESGTQSSSNSGQALATRGWRSPLAIFVSACLLIQSVTGLWLYFASFSLQTEVQLLVHVVVGLALLVPYLIYQVKHFLAWYRQKWTVVMLLGYLLTAMLLSCVVSGLFVTYDAMLGAKLSEFWDLVHAISGIGTAALVLVHVTMALWRRRAMFKNAPELATAVRRFALGTTGLVSLGAVTILVGAIGLRGIPAEFDVPENYSLSEYVNQFDEYEGNPFAPTYATTSSGKLVRPEVLSNSASCGTSGCHEEIYNEWLPSAHRFSAMNEPFQQVQKNFADDREPAETRYCAGCHDPISLFAGAKDIHNLSLAAPGMQEGCSCVACHSISKVDQRGNADYVLTPPQKYIWEDETGWKKTVSDFLIRAYPRQHLADYDRTILRTPEFCGACHKQFIPEALNHFGVSPGQNQYDEWRNSHWHTEDPETDLSCIDCHMRLVPDSDDPGRGEDGAIRRTTDDNSHRHHGTIATNMFIPKAMKLKNWKKHVGLTEQWIRGETVIDEIAHLWPAGPVVSTAILAPKQAEAGAEVSMRVIIANNKAGHQFTTGPLDFTRAWIHLTVTDSAGRTVAEWGALDPKTRAITDEAGKVHQAGNSPKEGTLVLEAEPMDQHGQPIIKHELWNKAGGRGARVVYPNRSDSQVYKFTVPKGTTGPLKVKANLNFRRYRQQFLDLVVPDMEKKSGVLQPTVVQSSGEAHITIRKPEVAAQ
;
A
#
# COMPACT_ATOMS: atom_id res chain seq x y z
N MET A 1 49.57 82.01 46.09
CA MET A 1 50.41 82.29 47.27
C MET A 1 50.50 81.01 48.08
N PRO A 2 51.67 80.35 48.14
CA PRO A 2 51.91 79.19 48.98
C PRO A 2 52.59 79.63 50.29
N SER A 3 52.30 78.95 51.39
CA SER A 3 53.21 78.94 52.55
C SER A 3 53.11 77.58 53.22
N ALA A 4 54.19 76.82 53.06
CA ALA A 4 54.54 75.70 53.91
C ALA A 4 54.97 76.25 55.29
N ASP A 5 54.76 75.47 56.35
CA ASP A 5 55.73 75.42 57.43
C ASP A 5 55.74 74.05 58.12
N ASP A 6 56.93 73.70 58.58
CA ASP A 6 57.45 72.40 58.96
C ASP A 6 57.65 72.35 60.48
N SER A 7 57.39 71.21 61.13
CA SER A 7 58.05 70.80 62.39
C SER A 7 57.47 69.52 63.04
N ARG A 8 58.35 68.54 63.25
CA ARG A 8 58.29 67.42 64.22
C ARG A 8 59.40 67.67 65.28
N PRO A 9 59.49 67.03 66.49
CA PRO A 9 59.28 65.58 66.75
C PRO A 9 58.82 65.07 68.17
N VAL A 10 58.16 63.88 68.21
CA VAL A 10 58.41 62.58 68.97
C VAL A 10 58.72 62.59 70.51
N PRO A 11 58.55 61.51 71.36
CA PRO A 11 57.87 60.18 71.31
C PRO A 11 56.94 59.82 72.51
N ALA A 12 56.22 58.68 72.46
CA ALA A 12 56.27 57.62 73.50
C ALA A 12 55.47 56.35 73.12
N ASP A 13 56.22 55.24 73.01
CA ASP A 13 55.96 53.82 73.31
C ASP A 13 54.59 53.14 73.12
N GLY A 14 54.66 51.92 72.54
CA GLY A 14 53.62 50.91 72.77
C GLY A 14 53.53 49.72 71.81
N SER A 15 54.58 48.90 71.72
CA SER A 15 54.55 47.43 71.47
C SER A 15 53.83 46.82 70.24
N ASN A 16 54.67 46.18 69.42
CA ASN A 16 54.58 44.80 68.87
C ASN A 16 53.39 44.34 68.00
N ALA A 17 53.76 44.10 66.73
CA ALA A 17 53.56 42.87 65.96
C ALA A 17 52.10 42.45 65.62
N VAL A 18 51.78 42.38 64.32
CA VAL A 18 51.99 41.23 63.45
C VAL A 18 51.50 41.59 62.04
N HIS A 19 52.36 41.39 61.05
CA HIS A 19 51.95 41.29 59.65
C HIS A 19 51.04 40.07 59.48
N GLU A 20 49.78 40.27 59.07
CA GLU A 20 49.05 39.24 58.33
C GLU A 20 48.53 39.81 57.01
N SER A 21 49.23 39.37 55.98
CA SER A 21 48.94 39.48 54.56
C SER A 21 47.59 38.87 54.18
N GLY A 22 46.91 39.51 53.24
CA GLY A 22 45.62 39.07 52.70
C GLY A 22 45.62 37.70 52.04
N THR A 23 44.51 36.97 52.20
CA THR A 23 44.05 35.87 51.34
C THR A 23 42.57 35.48 51.65
N GLN A 24 41.65 36.44 51.81
CA GLN A 24 40.22 36.11 52.08
C GLN A 24 39.18 36.59 51.04
N SER A 25 39.54 37.29 49.95
CA SER A 25 38.52 37.84 49.02
C SER A 25 38.15 36.96 47.82
N SER A 26 38.93 35.93 47.47
CA SER A 26 38.66 35.11 46.27
C SER A 26 37.77 33.88 46.50
N SER A 27 37.72 33.34 47.72
CA SER A 27 36.89 32.16 48.05
C SER A 27 35.40 32.51 48.22
N ASN A 28 35.10 33.68 48.79
CA ASN A 28 33.72 34.15 49.03
C ASN A 28 32.96 34.49 47.73
N SER A 29 33.64 34.96 46.68
CA SER A 29 32.98 35.34 45.41
C SER A 29 32.48 34.14 44.60
N GLY A 30 33.25 33.05 44.54
CA GLY A 30 32.86 31.82 43.83
C GLY A 30 31.75 31.03 44.55
N GLN A 31 31.71 31.08 45.88
CA GLN A 31 30.65 30.46 46.69
C GLN A 31 29.32 31.22 46.57
N ALA A 32 29.35 32.56 46.63
CA ALA A 32 28.16 33.40 46.45
C ALA A 32 27.55 33.20 45.04
N LEU A 33 28.40 33.16 44.01
CA LEU A 33 27.98 32.92 42.62
C LEU A 33 27.32 31.54 42.47
N ALA A 34 27.91 30.50 43.03
CA ALA A 34 27.35 29.15 43.00
C ALA A 34 26.02 29.06 43.77
N THR A 35 25.92 29.67 44.95
CA THR A 35 24.70 29.68 45.76
C THR A 35 23.55 30.37 45.02
N ARG A 36 23.84 31.49 44.34
CA ARG A 36 22.86 32.18 43.47
C ARG A 36 22.45 31.31 42.28
N GLY A 37 23.38 30.60 41.67
CA GLY A 37 23.12 29.68 40.56
C GLY A 37 22.14 28.56 40.94
N TRP A 38 22.41 27.84 42.03
CA TRP A 38 21.54 26.76 42.50
C TRP A 38 20.17 27.24 43.00
N ARG A 39 20.04 28.48 43.48
CA ARG A 39 18.73 29.06 43.86
C ARG A 39 17.91 29.57 42.68
N SER A 40 18.46 29.59 41.46
CA SER A 40 17.80 30.18 40.30
C SER A 40 16.54 29.39 39.89
N PRO A 41 15.35 30.00 39.88
CA PRO A 41 14.14 29.35 39.38
C PRO A 41 14.28 28.91 37.92
N LEU A 42 14.98 29.72 37.11
CA LEU A 42 15.27 29.39 35.71
C LEU A 42 16.16 28.15 35.58
N ALA A 43 17.14 27.97 36.48
CA ALA A 43 17.98 26.78 36.48
C ALA A 43 17.15 25.53 36.85
N ILE A 44 16.30 25.63 37.86
CA ILE A 44 15.39 24.55 38.28
C ILE A 44 14.45 24.16 37.13
N PHE A 45 13.82 25.14 36.48
CA PHE A 45 12.92 24.91 35.36
C PHE A 45 13.65 24.25 34.17
N VAL A 46 14.77 24.82 33.72
CA VAL A 46 15.54 24.27 32.60
C VAL A 46 16.05 22.87 32.91
N SER A 47 16.56 22.62 34.12
CA SER A 47 17.02 21.28 34.52
C SER A 47 15.87 20.27 34.60
N ALA A 48 14.69 20.66 35.09
CA ALA A 48 13.52 19.79 35.10
C ALA A 48 13.06 19.44 33.68
N CYS A 49 12.96 20.43 32.79
CA CYS A 49 12.60 20.21 31.40
C CYS A 49 13.63 19.34 30.66
N LEU A 50 14.93 19.56 30.86
CA LEU A 50 15.98 18.70 30.27
C LEU A 50 15.88 17.25 30.76
N LEU A 51 15.53 17.04 32.03
CA LEU A 51 15.27 15.71 32.59
C LEU A 51 14.04 15.07 31.93
N ILE A 52 12.95 15.81 31.78
CA ILE A 52 11.74 15.34 31.08
C ILE A 52 12.07 14.99 29.63
N GLN A 53 12.81 15.84 28.92
CA GLN A 53 13.26 15.61 27.54
C GLN A 53 14.14 14.37 27.43
N SER A 54 15.07 14.16 28.37
CA SER A 54 15.93 12.98 28.40
C SER A 54 15.12 11.70 28.66
N VAL A 55 14.18 11.72 29.62
CA VAL A 55 13.35 10.55 29.94
C VAL A 55 12.41 10.21 28.79
N THR A 56 11.69 11.20 28.25
CA THR A 56 10.78 10.99 27.11
C THR A 56 11.54 10.59 25.85
N GLY A 57 12.70 11.19 25.56
CA GLY A 57 13.53 10.81 24.41
C GLY A 57 14.06 9.37 24.51
N LEU A 58 14.56 8.96 25.70
CA LEU A 58 14.97 7.58 25.94
C LEU A 58 13.78 6.62 25.87
N TRP A 59 12.61 7.02 26.37
CA TRP A 59 11.39 6.22 26.26
C TRP A 59 11.03 5.96 24.80
N LEU A 60 11.04 6.97 23.94
CA LEU A 60 10.74 6.83 22.51
C LEU A 60 11.70 5.86 21.81
N TYR A 61 12.93 5.75 22.30
CA TYR A 61 13.92 4.83 21.74
C TYR A 61 13.73 3.38 22.19
N PHE A 62 13.34 3.14 23.45
CA PHE A 62 13.29 1.80 24.05
C PHE A 62 11.90 1.20 24.20
N ALA A 63 10.85 2.03 24.29
CA ALA A 63 9.49 1.55 24.48
C ALA A 63 8.88 1.06 23.18
N SER A 64 8.02 0.05 23.28
CA SER A 64 7.19 -0.39 22.16
C SER A 64 6.15 0.67 21.81
N PHE A 65 5.59 0.56 20.60
CA PHE A 65 4.45 1.38 20.22
C PHE A 65 3.28 1.15 21.19
N SER A 66 2.70 2.25 21.63
CA SER A 66 1.57 2.29 22.55
C SER A 66 1.03 3.72 22.60
N LEU A 67 -0.20 3.86 23.07
CA LEU A 67 -0.78 5.16 23.37
C LEU A 67 0.12 6.01 24.29
N GLN A 68 0.80 5.38 25.26
CA GLN A 68 1.71 6.07 26.16
C GLN A 68 2.93 6.62 25.41
N THR A 69 3.46 5.87 24.44
CA THR A 69 4.57 6.29 23.58
C THR A 69 4.17 7.48 22.71
N GLU A 70 2.97 7.46 22.12
CA GLU A 70 2.44 8.58 21.33
C GLU A 70 2.26 9.86 22.17
N VAL A 71 1.67 9.74 23.37
CA VAL A 71 1.52 10.89 24.29
C VAL A 71 2.89 11.42 24.72
N GLN A 72 3.86 10.55 24.99
CA GLN A 72 5.22 10.97 25.32
C GLN A 72 5.92 11.67 24.16
N LEU A 73 5.68 11.26 22.91
CA LEU A 73 6.20 11.93 21.72
C LEU A 73 5.67 13.37 21.62
N LEU A 74 4.37 13.57 21.78
CA LEU A 74 3.77 14.91 21.78
C LEU A 74 4.35 15.78 22.90
N VAL A 75 4.49 15.21 24.10
CA VAL A 75 5.07 15.93 25.25
C VAL A 75 6.54 16.27 25.00
N HIS A 76 7.31 15.36 24.41
CA HIS A 76 8.70 15.59 24.03
C HIS A 76 8.81 16.79 23.11
N VAL A 77 8.03 16.84 22.04
CA VAL A 77 8.05 17.92 21.06
C VAL A 77 7.58 19.24 21.68
N VAL A 78 6.43 19.26 22.37
CA VAL A 78 5.86 20.48 22.96
C VAL A 78 6.79 21.07 24.01
N VAL A 79 7.30 20.24 24.94
CA VAL A 79 8.23 20.70 25.97
C VAL A 79 9.57 21.11 25.36
N GLY A 80 10.03 20.43 24.30
CA GLY A 80 11.28 20.74 23.61
C GLY A 80 11.22 22.12 22.97
N LEU A 81 10.14 22.41 22.25
CA LEU A 81 9.88 23.73 21.64
C LEU A 81 9.73 24.82 22.71
N ALA A 82 8.98 24.55 23.79
CA ALA A 82 8.81 25.49 24.89
C ALA A 82 10.12 25.79 25.64
N LEU A 83 11.06 24.84 25.64
CA LEU A 83 12.35 24.95 26.34
C LEU A 83 13.36 25.81 25.58
N LEU A 84 13.22 26.02 24.26
CA LEU A 84 14.22 26.72 23.43
C LEU A 84 14.64 28.07 24.00
N VAL A 85 13.69 28.97 24.26
CA VAL A 85 13.98 30.33 24.75
C VAL A 85 14.50 30.32 26.20
N PRO A 86 13.84 29.66 27.18
CA PRO A 86 14.35 29.57 28.55
C PRO A 86 15.75 28.95 28.63
N TYR A 87 16.03 27.91 27.85
CA TYR A 87 17.34 27.28 27.79
C TYR A 87 18.41 28.24 27.25
N LEU A 88 18.16 28.94 26.14
CA LEU A 88 19.13 29.91 25.59
C LEU A 88 19.46 31.02 26.60
N ILE A 89 18.43 31.57 27.27
CA ILE A 89 18.64 32.59 28.31
C ILE A 89 19.46 32.02 29.47
N TYR A 90 19.15 30.80 29.92
CA TYR A 90 19.91 30.13 30.97
C TYR A 90 21.36 29.89 30.55
N GLN A 91 21.58 29.37 29.35
CA GLN A 91 22.89 29.00 28.82
C GLN A 91 23.80 30.22 28.69
N VAL A 92 23.29 31.35 28.19
CA VAL A 92 24.04 32.62 28.13
C VAL A 92 24.40 33.11 29.54
N LYS A 93 23.43 33.13 30.47
CA LYS A 93 23.69 33.53 31.86
C LYS A 93 24.70 32.62 32.55
N HIS A 94 24.59 31.32 32.31
CA HIS A 94 25.49 30.31 32.87
C HIS A 94 26.91 30.47 32.31
N PHE A 95 27.04 30.63 30.99
CA PHE A 95 28.32 30.90 30.33
C PHE A 95 28.97 32.17 30.87
N LEU A 96 28.23 33.29 30.89
CA LEU A 96 28.75 34.58 31.37
C LEU A 96 29.18 34.54 32.85
N ALA A 97 28.56 33.70 33.67
CA ALA A 97 28.95 33.51 35.06
C ALA A 97 30.30 32.78 35.22
N TRP A 98 30.63 31.84 34.33
CA TRP A 98 31.77 30.93 34.50
C TRP A 98 32.93 31.14 33.52
N TYR A 99 32.75 31.84 32.39
CA TYR A 99 33.77 31.91 31.32
C TYR A 99 35.09 32.60 31.73
N ARG A 100 35.06 33.50 32.72
CA ARG A 100 36.25 34.18 33.25
C ARG A 100 37.00 33.38 34.32
N GLN A 101 36.49 32.21 34.71
CA GLN A 101 37.09 31.37 35.75
C GLN A 101 38.22 30.51 35.18
N LYS A 102 39.09 30.00 36.06
CA LYS A 102 40.16 29.07 35.66
C LYS A 102 39.58 27.79 35.07
N TRP A 103 40.19 27.30 33.99
CA TRP A 103 39.80 26.07 33.30
C TRP A 103 39.80 24.87 34.23
N THR A 104 38.72 24.09 34.18
CA THR A 104 38.54 22.88 34.98
C THR A 104 37.82 21.81 34.16
N VAL A 105 37.96 20.54 34.53
CA VAL A 105 37.27 19.42 33.84
C VAL A 105 35.75 19.63 33.81
N VAL A 106 35.16 20.20 34.87
CA VAL A 106 33.73 20.52 34.92
C VAL A 106 33.34 21.58 33.86
N MET A 107 34.20 22.57 33.60
CA MET A 107 33.97 23.57 32.54
C MET A 107 34.10 22.96 31.15
N LEU A 108 35.10 22.10 30.93
CA LEU A 108 35.26 21.38 29.67
C LEU A 108 34.01 20.52 29.37
N LEU A 109 33.54 19.76 30.37
CA LEU A 109 32.29 19.01 30.28
C LEU A 109 31.08 19.92 30.00
N GLY A 110 31.05 21.13 30.58
CA GLY A 110 30.01 22.11 30.31
C GLY A 110 30.02 22.64 28.87
N TYR A 111 31.20 22.88 28.29
CA TYR A 111 31.31 23.28 26.88
C TYR A 111 30.94 22.14 25.94
N LEU A 112 31.39 20.92 26.21
CA LEU A 112 31.02 19.73 25.45
C LEU A 112 29.49 19.50 25.50
N LEU A 113 28.90 19.61 26.68
CA LEU A 113 27.46 19.53 26.89
C LEU A 113 26.71 20.62 26.10
N THR A 114 27.23 21.85 26.09
CA THR A 114 26.63 22.96 25.33
C THR A 114 26.63 22.66 23.82
N ALA A 115 27.76 22.18 23.29
CA ALA A 115 27.85 21.79 21.89
C ALA A 115 26.90 20.64 21.55
N MET A 116 26.86 19.59 22.38
CA MET A 116 25.99 18.43 22.19
C MET A 116 24.50 18.82 22.22
N LEU A 117 24.10 19.63 23.20
CA LEU A 117 22.72 20.08 23.33
C LEU A 117 22.31 21.02 22.20
N LEU A 118 23.22 21.87 21.69
CA LEU A 118 22.95 22.67 20.50
C LEU A 118 22.70 21.78 19.26
N SER A 119 23.53 20.75 19.05
CA SER A 119 23.31 19.77 18.00
C SER A 119 21.96 19.05 18.16
N CYS A 120 21.58 18.70 19.39
CA CYS A 120 20.30 18.07 19.70
C CYS A 120 19.11 18.99 19.42
N VAL A 121 19.21 20.28 19.75
CA VAL A 121 18.18 21.28 19.49
C VAL A 121 18.02 21.51 17.99
N VAL A 122 19.12 21.70 17.26
CA VAL A 122 19.07 21.94 15.81
C VAL A 122 18.49 20.73 15.09
N SER A 123 18.99 19.53 15.38
CA SER A 123 18.46 18.30 14.80
C SER A 123 16.99 18.05 15.18
N GLY A 124 16.59 18.34 16.42
CA GLY A 124 15.19 18.21 16.86
C GLY A 124 14.23 19.15 16.14
N LEU A 125 14.69 20.37 15.80
CA LEU A 125 13.92 21.30 14.97
C LEU A 125 13.72 20.77 13.55
N PHE A 126 14.75 20.17 12.93
CA PHE A 126 14.63 19.54 11.61
C PHE A 126 13.71 18.32 11.65
N VAL A 127 13.88 17.42 12.63
CA VAL A 127 12.99 16.27 12.85
C VAL A 127 11.53 16.71 13.01
N THR A 128 11.29 17.76 13.81
CA THR A 128 9.94 18.30 14.00
C THR A 128 9.38 18.91 12.71
N TYR A 129 10.22 19.62 11.94
CA TYR A 129 9.83 20.19 10.65
C TYR A 129 9.43 19.10 9.65
N ASP A 130 10.27 18.06 9.50
CA ASP A 130 9.99 16.93 8.61
C ASP A 130 8.70 16.21 9.00
N ALA A 131 8.47 16.01 10.30
CA ALA A 131 7.24 15.38 10.79
C ALA A 131 5.98 16.24 10.57
N MET A 132 6.10 17.58 10.57
CA MET A 132 4.96 18.47 10.37
C MET A 132 4.65 18.73 8.88
N LEU A 133 5.67 18.83 8.04
CA LEU A 133 5.55 19.36 6.67
C LEU A 133 6.22 18.50 5.59
N GLY A 134 7.07 17.55 5.98
CA GLY A 134 7.79 16.68 5.05
C GLY A 134 6.95 15.50 4.56
N ALA A 135 7.43 14.85 3.49
CA ALA A 135 6.86 13.58 3.00
C ALA A 135 7.30 12.40 3.88
N LYS A 136 8.60 12.36 4.24
CA LYS A 136 9.20 11.34 5.11
C LYS A 136 10.19 11.96 6.09
N LEU A 137 10.45 11.27 7.19
CA LEU A 137 11.45 11.66 8.18
C LEU A 137 12.86 11.49 7.61
N SER A 138 13.73 12.50 7.76
CA SER A 138 15.15 12.38 7.39
C SER A 138 15.90 11.46 8.35
N GLU A 139 16.42 10.34 7.84
CA GLU A 139 17.25 9.40 8.60
C GLU A 139 18.48 10.08 9.21
N PHE A 140 19.09 11.03 8.48
CA PHE A 140 20.25 11.77 8.96
C PHE A 140 19.90 12.63 10.19
N TRP A 141 18.83 13.43 10.12
CA TRP A 141 18.46 14.30 11.23
C TRP A 141 17.93 13.51 12.43
N ASP A 142 17.19 12.42 12.20
CA ASP A 142 16.74 11.51 13.26
C ASP A 142 17.93 10.88 13.99
N LEU A 143 18.91 10.36 13.25
CA LEU A 143 20.12 9.77 13.82
C LEU A 143 20.94 10.80 14.63
N VAL A 144 21.16 12.00 14.07
CA VAL A 144 21.87 13.07 14.77
C VAL A 144 21.13 13.46 16.05
N HIS A 145 19.79 13.56 16.00
CA HIS A 145 18.98 13.88 17.17
C HIS A 145 19.07 12.80 18.25
N ALA A 146 18.94 11.52 17.89
CA ALA A 146 19.05 10.40 18.81
C ALA A 146 20.43 10.34 19.49
N ILE A 147 21.52 10.40 18.71
CA ILE A 147 22.89 10.33 19.24
C ILE A 147 23.19 11.53 20.14
N SER A 148 22.84 12.75 19.69
CA SER A 148 23.11 13.96 20.46
C SER A 148 22.22 14.08 21.70
N GLY A 149 20.99 13.56 21.66
CA GLY A 149 20.09 13.46 22.81
C GLY A 149 20.63 12.50 23.89
N ILE A 150 21.01 11.29 23.50
CA ILE A 150 21.62 10.30 24.42
C ILE A 150 22.93 10.85 25.00
N GLY A 151 23.78 11.44 24.16
CA GLY A 151 25.02 12.08 24.59
C GLY A 151 24.78 13.22 25.57
N THR A 152 23.77 14.06 25.32
CA THR A 152 23.36 15.14 26.23
C THR A 152 22.91 14.58 27.57
N ALA A 153 22.04 13.57 27.59
CA ALA A 153 21.54 12.97 28.83
C ALA A 153 22.69 12.44 29.71
N ALA A 154 23.65 11.73 29.10
CA ALA A 154 24.84 11.24 29.79
C ALA A 154 25.73 12.40 30.29
N LEU A 155 25.98 13.41 29.46
CA LEU A 155 26.84 14.55 29.81
C LEU A 155 26.22 15.44 30.89
N VAL A 156 24.90 15.65 30.91
CA VAL A 156 24.21 16.36 31.99
C VAL A 156 24.43 15.64 33.32
N LEU A 157 24.23 14.31 33.34
CA LEU A 157 24.42 13.50 34.54
C LEU A 157 25.86 13.61 35.05
N VAL A 158 26.85 13.42 34.18
CA VAL A 158 28.27 13.50 34.54
C VAL A 158 28.65 14.92 34.97
N HIS A 159 28.20 15.95 34.26
CA HIS A 159 28.50 17.34 34.58
C HIS A 159 27.96 17.75 35.96
N VAL A 160 26.69 17.43 36.25
CA VAL A 160 26.05 17.76 37.53
C VAL A 160 26.65 16.96 38.67
N THR A 161 26.87 15.65 38.49
CA THR A 161 27.48 14.79 39.53
C THR A 161 28.90 15.22 39.87
N MET A 162 29.74 15.51 38.86
CA MET A 162 31.10 16.03 39.11
C MET A 162 31.07 17.43 39.73
N ALA A 163 30.13 18.29 39.32
CA ALA A 163 29.95 19.61 39.94
C ALA A 163 29.56 19.50 41.43
N LEU A 164 28.70 18.54 41.80
CA LEU A 164 28.33 18.27 43.19
C LEU A 164 29.48 17.62 43.97
N TRP A 165 30.16 16.65 43.39
CA TRP A 165 31.28 15.94 44.05
C TRP A 165 32.43 16.89 44.37
N ARG A 166 32.84 17.73 43.41
CA ARG A 166 33.88 18.76 43.64
C ARG A 166 33.50 19.75 44.74
N ARG A 167 32.21 19.92 45.03
CA ARG A 167 31.68 20.82 46.06
C ARG A 167 31.31 20.12 47.37
N ARG A 168 31.49 18.80 47.47
CA ARG A 168 31.11 17.99 48.66
C ARG A 168 31.75 18.48 49.95
N ALA A 169 33.03 18.84 49.91
CA ALA A 169 33.74 19.36 51.07
C ALA A 169 33.22 20.75 51.49
N MET A 170 32.81 21.58 50.53
CA MET A 170 32.27 22.92 50.81
C MET A 170 30.87 22.87 51.43
N PHE A 171 30.06 21.84 51.16
CA PHE A 171 28.74 21.70 51.80
C PHE A 171 28.81 21.58 53.32
N LYS A 172 29.91 21.07 53.88
CA LYS A 172 30.11 20.99 55.34
C LYS A 172 30.33 22.37 55.97
N ASN A 173 30.90 23.30 55.22
CA ASN A 173 31.36 24.60 55.72
C ASN A 173 30.48 25.77 55.22
N ALA A 174 29.47 25.51 54.39
CA ALA A 174 28.61 26.52 53.75
C ALA A 174 27.12 26.10 53.77
N PRO A 175 26.38 26.32 54.87
CA PRO A 175 24.99 25.87 55.02
C PRO A 175 24.03 26.52 54.00
N GLU A 176 24.31 27.74 53.55
CA GLU A 176 23.50 28.43 52.54
C GLU A 176 23.54 27.75 51.17
N LEU A 177 24.72 27.23 50.79
CA LEU A 177 24.95 26.51 49.54
C LEU A 177 24.29 25.13 49.60
N ALA A 178 24.41 24.41 50.71
CA ALA A 178 23.71 23.14 50.93
C ALA A 178 22.19 23.32 50.82
N THR A 179 21.64 24.38 51.42
CA THR A 179 20.22 24.74 51.32
C THR A 179 19.81 25.06 49.88
N ALA A 180 20.65 25.80 49.15
CA ALA A 180 20.42 26.12 47.74
C ALA A 180 20.33 24.85 46.86
N VAL A 181 21.27 23.92 47.01
CA VAL A 181 21.27 22.64 46.28
C VAL A 181 20.06 21.78 46.66
N ARG A 182 19.68 21.74 47.94
CA ARG A 182 18.46 21.03 48.37
C ARG A 182 17.20 21.61 47.73
N ARG A 183 17.06 22.94 47.70
CA ARG A 183 15.94 23.61 47.02
C ARG A 183 15.92 23.33 45.53
N PHE A 184 17.09 23.34 44.88
CA PHE A 184 17.22 22.96 43.48
C PHE A 184 16.72 21.54 43.22
N ALA A 185 17.20 20.58 44.01
CA ALA A 185 16.81 19.18 43.89
C ALA A 185 15.30 19.00 44.11
N LEU A 186 14.75 19.53 45.20
CA LEU A 186 13.30 19.44 45.51
C LEU A 186 12.45 20.12 44.44
N GLY A 187 12.84 21.30 43.95
CA GLY A 187 12.13 22.01 42.90
C GLY A 187 12.15 21.25 41.57
N THR A 188 13.32 20.68 41.21
CA THR A 188 13.49 19.89 39.99
C THR A 188 12.65 18.62 40.06
N THR A 189 12.74 17.87 41.17
CA THR A 189 11.93 16.67 41.40
C THR A 189 10.44 17.01 41.39
N GLY A 190 10.01 18.09 42.07
CA GLY A 190 8.61 18.51 42.09
C GLY A 190 8.05 18.80 40.69
N LEU A 191 8.80 19.50 39.84
CA LEU A 191 8.40 19.78 38.46
C LEU A 191 8.37 18.51 37.59
N VAL A 192 9.37 17.63 37.73
CA VAL A 192 9.41 16.34 37.01
C VAL A 192 8.24 15.45 37.43
N SER A 193 7.95 15.35 38.73
CA SER A 193 6.81 14.59 39.25
C SER A 193 5.48 15.16 38.75
N LEU A 194 5.32 16.48 38.70
CA LEU A 194 4.13 17.12 38.14
C LEU A 194 3.99 16.79 36.64
N GLY A 195 5.08 16.82 35.88
CA GLY A 195 5.11 16.41 34.48
C GLY A 195 4.68 14.96 34.29
N ALA A 196 5.25 14.04 35.08
CA ALA A 196 4.91 12.61 35.03
C ALA A 196 3.43 12.34 35.36
N VAL A 197 2.88 13.01 36.37
CA VAL A 197 1.45 12.92 36.71
C VAL A 197 0.57 13.43 35.57
N THR A 198 0.97 14.54 34.93
CA THR A 198 0.22 15.12 33.81
C THR A 198 0.16 14.16 32.61
N ILE A 199 1.29 13.51 32.28
CA ILE A 199 1.37 12.49 31.22
C ILE A 199 0.47 11.31 31.55
N LEU A 200 0.53 10.80 32.80
CA LEU A 200 -0.27 9.66 33.23
C LEU A 200 -1.77 9.95 33.18
N VAL A 201 -2.19 11.12 33.68
CA VAL A 201 -3.61 11.54 33.65
C VAL A 201 -4.09 11.74 32.20
N GLY A 202 -3.27 12.35 31.35
CA GLY A 202 -3.58 12.51 29.92
C GLY A 202 -3.75 11.16 29.21
N ALA A 203 -2.87 10.20 29.47
CA ALA A 203 -2.93 8.85 28.90
C ALA A 203 -4.15 8.07 29.39
N ILE A 204 -4.65 8.28 30.61
CA ILE A 204 -5.89 7.63 31.11
C ILE A 204 -7.13 8.18 30.38
N GLY A 205 -7.11 9.47 30.02
CA GLY A 205 -8.23 10.14 29.33
C GLY A 205 -8.39 9.73 27.87
N LEU A 206 -7.32 9.23 27.24
CA LEU A 206 -7.35 8.66 25.90
C LEU A 206 -7.49 7.14 26.06
N ARG A 207 -8.64 6.55 25.76
CA ARG A 207 -8.77 5.08 25.71
C ARG A 207 -8.94 4.65 24.26
N GLY A 208 -7.99 3.86 23.77
CA GLY A 208 -8.12 3.19 22.48
C GLY A 208 -9.25 2.16 22.55
N ILE A 209 -10.04 2.08 21.48
CA ILE A 209 -10.98 0.98 21.28
C ILE A 209 -10.16 -0.21 20.77
N PRO A 210 -10.28 -1.41 21.35
CA PRO A 210 -9.60 -2.59 20.84
C PRO A 210 -9.94 -2.83 19.37
N ALA A 211 -8.91 -3.08 18.55
CA ALA A 211 -9.06 -3.34 17.12
C ALA A 211 -9.86 -4.62 16.84
N GLU A 212 -9.72 -5.61 17.73
CA GLU A 212 -10.31 -6.93 17.60
C GLU A 212 -11.39 -7.17 18.67
N PHE A 213 -12.30 -8.10 18.38
CA PHE A 213 -13.35 -8.53 19.30
C PHE A 213 -13.65 -10.03 19.12
N ASP A 214 -14.14 -10.67 20.18
CA ASP A 214 -14.38 -12.11 20.19
C ASP A 214 -15.50 -12.51 19.20
N VAL A 215 -15.38 -13.72 18.65
CA VAL A 215 -16.39 -14.30 17.79
C VAL A 215 -17.67 -14.56 18.61
N PRO A 216 -18.84 -14.02 18.21
CA PRO A 216 -20.10 -14.27 18.92
C PRO A 216 -20.45 -15.76 18.96
N GLU A 217 -21.07 -16.25 20.04
CA GLU A 217 -21.46 -17.67 20.18
C GLU A 217 -22.44 -18.14 19.08
N ASN A 218 -23.24 -17.23 18.52
CA ASN A 218 -24.19 -17.52 17.45
C ASN A 218 -23.60 -17.32 16.04
N TYR A 219 -22.32 -16.99 15.90
CA TYR A 219 -21.65 -16.84 14.61
C TYR A 219 -21.12 -18.21 14.17
N SER A 220 -21.93 -18.94 13.41
CA SER A 220 -21.62 -20.30 12.97
C SER A 220 -21.34 -20.39 11.46
N LEU A 221 -20.75 -21.51 11.05
CA LEU A 221 -20.71 -21.96 9.65
C LEU A 221 -22.02 -22.68 9.30
N SER A 222 -22.24 -22.94 8.01
CA SER A 222 -23.30 -23.86 7.59
C SER A 222 -23.01 -25.27 8.10
N GLU A 223 -24.06 -26.06 8.34
CA GLU A 223 -23.93 -27.45 8.83
C GLU A 223 -23.08 -28.30 7.88
N TYR A 224 -23.16 -28.03 6.57
CA TYR A 224 -22.39 -28.76 5.57
C TYR A 224 -20.89 -28.42 5.63
N VAL A 225 -20.53 -27.13 5.63
CA VAL A 225 -19.13 -26.68 5.71
C VAL A 225 -18.46 -27.14 7.02
N ASN A 226 -19.22 -27.18 8.12
CA ASN A 226 -18.72 -27.57 9.43
C ASN A 226 -18.33 -29.06 9.54
N GLN A 227 -18.60 -29.89 8.52
CA GLN A 227 -18.21 -31.30 8.48
C GLN A 227 -16.78 -31.53 7.98
N PHE A 228 -16.12 -30.49 7.46
CA PHE A 228 -14.80 -30.59 6.86
C PHE A 228 -13.72 -30.16 7.86
N ASP A 229 -12.88 -31.11 8.29
CA ASP A 229 -11.79 -30.91 9.27
C ASP A 229 -10.86 -29.74 8.89
N GLU A 230 -10.68 -29.47 7.60
CA GLU A 230 -9.83 -28.38 7.11
C GLU A 230 -10.32 -26.97 7.49
N TYR A 231 -11.59 -26.81 7.88
CA TYR A 231 -12.18 -25.55 8.31
C TYR A 231 -12.41 -25.49 9.82
N GLU A 232 -12.04 -26.55 10.55
CA GLU A 232 -12.25 -26.63 11.99
C GLU A 232 -11.58 -25.44 12.70
N GLY A 233 -12.37 -24.72 13.50
CA GLY A 233 -11.89 -23.57 14.26
C GLY A 233 -11.64 -22.28 13.45
N ASN A 234 -11.87 -22.27 12.13
CA ASN A 234 -11.79 -21.05 11.34
C ASN A 234 -13.16 -20.33 11.25
N PRO A 235 -13.36 -19.19 11.93
CA PRO A 235 -14.63 -18.46 11.86
C PRO A 235 -14.90 -17.85 10.47
N PHE A 236 -13.89 -17.75 9.61
CA PHE A 236 -13.99 -17.16 8.29
C PHE A 236 -14.20 -18.19 7.19
N ALA A 237 -14.24 -19.50 7.50
CA ALA A 237 -14.49 -20.53 6.51
C ALA A 237 -15.81 -20.29 5.72
N PRO A 238 -15.94 -20.77 4.47
CA PRO A 238 -15.03 -21.67 3.75
C PRO A 238 -13.99 -20.94 2.86
N THR A 239 -13.53 -19.75 3.26
CA THR A 239 -12.21 -19.25 2.81
C THR A 239 -11.12 -19.71 3.78
N TYR A 240 -9.86 -19.76 3.32
CA TYR A 240 -8.70 -20.02 4.18
C TYR A 240 -8.16 -18.76 4.88
N ALA A 241 -8.79 -17.60 4.64
CA ALA A 241 -8.40 -16.37 5.31
C ALA A 241 -8.55 -16.50 6.82
N THR A 242 -7.58 -16.01 7.59
CA THR A 242 -7.60 -16.02 9.05
C THR A 242 -7.06 -14.71 9.61
N THR A 243 -7.31 -14.44 10.89
CA THR A 243 -6.59 -13.39 11.64
C THR A 243 -5.50 -14.03 12.49
N SER A 244 -4.44 -13.29 12.79
CA SER A 244 -3.35 -13.79 13.66
C SER A 244 -3.80 -14.14 15.08
N SER A 245 -4.97 -13.66 15.50
CA SER A 245 -5.57 -13.89 16.82
C SER A 245 -6.72 -14.90 16.80
N GLY A 246 -7.26 -15.26 15.63
CA GLY A 246 -8.52 -15.98 15.47
C GLY A 246 -9.78 -15.16 15.80
N LYS A 247 -9.64 -13.87 16.11
CA LYS A 247 -10.75 -12.96 16.46
C LYS A 247 -11.27 -12.19 15.24
N LEU A 248 -12.46 -11.59 15.40
CA LEU A 248 -13.01 -10.64 14.44
C LEU A 248 -12.33 -9.27 14.57
N VAL A 249 -12.35 -8.49 13.49
CA VAL A 249 -11.71 -7.18 13.39
C VAL A 249 -12.76 -6.11 13.18
N ARG A 250 -12.67 -4.99 13.91
CA ARG A 250 -13.57 -3.86 13.71
C ARG A 250 -13.42 -3.30 12.29
N PRO A 251 -14.51 -3.06 11.56
CA PRO A 251 -14.44 -2.62 10.17
C PRO A 251 -13.71 -1.28 10.00
N GLU A 252 -13.75 -0.40 11.01
CA GLU A 252 -13.04 0.88 11.01
C GLU A 252 -11.51 0.70 10.97
N VAL A 253 -11.00 -0.42 11.50
CA VAL A 253 -9.56 -0.73 11.47
C VAL A 253 -9.10 -1.06 10.06
N LEU A 254 -9.96 -1.71 9.25
CA LEU A 254 -9.63 -2.18 7.91
C LEU A 254 -10.12 -1.27 6.78
N SER A 255 -10.80 -0.18 7.09
CA SER A 255 -11.36 0.75 6.11
C SER A 255 -10.67 2.11 6.17
N ASN A 256 -11.29 3.14 5.57
CA ASN A 256 -10.81 4.51 5.57
C ASN A 256 -9.50 4.72 4.78
N SER A 257 -9.36 4.04 3.63
CA SER A 257 -8.22 4.21 2.71
C SER A 257 -8.00 5.67 2.29
N ALA A 258 -9.03 6.51 2.37
CA ALA A 258 -8.91 7.95 2.13
C ALA A 258 -7.88 8.62 3.05
N SER A 259 -7.71 8.16 4.29
CA SER A 259 -6.76 8.74 5.25
C SER A 259 -5.29 8.60 4.79
N CYS A 260 -4.97 7.54 4.05
CA CYS A 260 -3.64 7.30 3.47
C CYS A 260 -3.29 8.35 2.41
N GLY A 261 -4.28 8.78 1.63
CA GLY A 261 -4.13 9.78 0.56
C GLY A 261 -4.38 11.22 1.01
N THR A 262 -3.99 11.58 2.24
CA THR A 262 -4.11 12.95 2.77
C THR A 262 -2.77 13.54 3.18
N SER A 263 -2.73 14.87 3.30
CA SER A 263 -1.69 15.63 3.99
C SER A 263 -0.27 15.42 3.42
N GLY A 264 -0.11 15.15 2.11
CA GLY A 264 1.21 14.87 1.53
C GLY A 264 1.78 13.48 1.87
N CYS A 265 0.91 12.50 2.14
CA CYS A 265 1.27 11.08 2.21
C CYS A 265 1.04 10.40 0.84
N HIS A 266 0.24 9.34 0.78
CA HIS A 266 0.08 8.46 -0.38
C HIS A 266 -0.95 8.97 -1.41
N GLU A 267 -0.88 10.25 -1.78
CA GLU A 267 -1.89 10.89 -2.63
C GLU A 267 -1.90 10.33 -4.06
N GLU A 268 -0.73 10.05 -4.62
CA GLU A 268 -0.58 9.49 -5.97
C GLU A 268 -1.16 8.07 -6.01
N ILE A 269 -0.67 7.20 -5.13
CA ILE A 269 -1.12 5.81 -4.97
C ILE A 269 -2.62 5.73 -4.73
N TYR A 270 -3.17 6.54 -3.83
CA TYR A 270 -4.61 6.55 -3.54
C TYR A 270 -5.44 6.90 -4.77
N ASN A 271 -5.00 7.89 -5.56
CA ASN A 271 -5.69 8.30 -6.78
C ASN A 271 -5.65 7.24 -7.89
N GLU A 272 -4.64 6.38 -7.90
CA GLU A 272 -4.51 5.25 -8.82
C GLU A 272 -5.35 4.04 -8.39
N TRP A 273 -5.40 3.75 -7.09
CA TRP A 273 -6.21 2.69 -6.50
C TRP A 273 -7.71 2.95 -6.65
N LEU A 274 -8.15 4.21 -6.53
CA LEU A 274 -9.57 4.61 -6.58
C LEU A 274 -10.40 4.02 -7.75
N PRO A 275 -9.92 3.96 -9.00
CA PRO A 275 -10.63 3.32 -10.11
C PRO A 275 -10.27 1.82 -10.31
N SER A 276 -9.41 1.23 -9.47
CA SER A 276 -8.92 -0.15 -9.64
C SER A 276 -9.96 -1.21 -9.29
N ALA A 277 -9.82 -2.41 -9.88
CA ALA A 277 -10.70 -3.54 -9.59
C ALA A 277 -10.61 -4.04 -8.15
N HIS A 278 -9.47 -3.80 -7.47
CA HIS A 278 -9.32 -4.09 -6.05
C HIS A 278 -10.20 -3.18 -5.19
N ARG A 279 -10.25 -1.88 -5.49
CA ARG A 279 -11.10 -0.92 -4.78
C ARG A 279 -12.60 -1.25 -4.87
N PHE A 280 -13.07 -1.70 -6.04
CA PHE A 280 -14.50 -1.97 -6.25
C PHE A 280 -14.84 -3.47 -6.24
N SER A 281 -13.95 -4.31 -5.72
CA SER A 281 -14.12 -5.77 -5.72
C SER A 281 -15.44 -6.22 -5.08
N ALA A 282 -15.92 -5.51 -4.05
CA ALA A 282 -17.23 -5.73 -3.42
C ALA A 282 -18.40 -4.90 -4.00
N MET A 283 -18.12 -3.94 -4.87
CA MET A 283 -19.05 -2.87 -5.25
C MET A 283 -19.61 -2.94 -6.66
N ASN A 284 -19.04 -3.77 -7.53
CA ASN A 284 -19.56 -3.90 -8.87
C ASN A 284 -20.89 -4.68 -8.88
N GLU A 285 -21.89 -4.15 -9.59
CA GLU A 285 -23.25 -4.72 -9.67
C GLU A 285 -23.27 -6.20 -10.08
N PRO A 286 -22.46 -6.68 -11.06
CA PRO A 286 -22.39 -8.10 -11.38
C PRO A 286 -21.98 -8.98 -10.20
N PHE A 287 -20.92 -8.61 -9.46
CA PHE A 287 -20.50 -9.35 -8.27
C PHE A 287 -21.57 -9.37 -7.19
N GLN A 288 -22.17 -8.22 -6.89
CA GLN A 288 -23.20 -8.13 -5.86
C GLN A 288 -24.42 -9.00 -6.19
N GLN A 289 -24.80 -9.09 -7.47
CA GLN A 289 -25.88 -9.97 -7.88
C GLN A 289 -25.49 -11.44 -7.77
N VAL A 290 -24.28 -11.82 -8.19
CA VAL A 290 -23.78 -13.21 -8.04
C VAL A 290 -23.71 -13.60 -6.57
N GLN A 291 -23.25 -12.72 -5.67
CA GLN A 291 -23.19 -12.99 -4.23
C GLN A 291 -24.59 -13.20 -3.64
N LYS A 292 -25.59 -12.43 -4.07
CA LYS A 292 -26.99 -12.64 -3.64
C LYS A 292 -27.52 -13.97 -4.14
N ASN A 293 -27.31 -14.29 -5.42
CA ASN A 293 -27.70 -15.58 -5.98
C ASN A 293 -27.01 -16.75 -5.26
N PHE A 294 -25.75 -16.58 -4.85
CA PHE A 294 -25.02 -17.55 -4.03
C PHE A 294 -25.71 -17.74 -2.68
N ALA A 295 -25.96 -16.65 -1.96
CA ALA A 295 -26.58 -16.70 -0.64
C ALA A 295 -28.00 -17.31 -0.68
N ASP A 296 -28.74 -17.08 -1.78
CA ASP A 296 -30.07 -17.62 -1.99
C ASP A 296 -30.07 -19.13 -2.32
N ASP A 297 -29.04 -19.63 -3.04
CA ASP A 297 -28.90 -21.05 -3.43
C ASP A 297 -28.15 -21.90 -2.40
N ARG A 298 -27.38 -21.26 -1.51
CA ARG A 298 -26.64 -21.88 -0.41
C ARG A 298 -27.08 -21.24 0.89
N GLU A 299 -26.15 -20.70 1.66
CA GLU A 299 -26.42 -19.92 2.85
C GLU A 299 -25.58 -18.64 2.88
N PRO A 300 -26.05 -17.57 3.54
CA PRO A 300 -25.28 -16.36 3.80
C PRO A 300 -23.85 -16.59 4.31
N ALA A 301 -23.65 -17.54 5.22
CA ALA A 301 -22.35 -17.84 5.82
C ALA A 301 -21.35 -18.38 4.79
N GLU A 302 -21.80 -19.12 3.78
CA GLU A 302 -20.92 -19.68 2.74
C GLU A 302 -20.37 -18.60 1.79
N THR A 303 -20.99 -17.41 1.73
CA THR A 303 -20.47 -16.27 0.97
C THR A 303 -19.12 -15.75 1.49
N ARG A 304 -18.66 -16.20 2.67
CA ARG A 304 -17.31 -15.96 3.19
C ARG A 304 -16.22 -16.40 2.20
N TYR A 305 -16.47 -17.46 1.42
CA TYR A 305 -15.60 -17.86 0.30
C TYR A 305 -15.33 -16.73 -0.68
N CYS A 306 -16.37 -16.02 -1.11
CA CYS A 306 -16.24 -14.87 -2.00
C CYS A 306 -15.55 -13.70 -1.29
N ALA A 307 -15.89 -13.49 -0.01
CA ALA A 307 -15.46 -12.35 0.78
C ALA A 307 -13.95 -12.35 1.06
N GLY A 308 -13.31 -13.52 1.16
CA GLY A 308 -11.85 -13.64 1.32
C GLY A 308 -11.05 -12.88 0.28
N CYS A 309 -11.52 -12.85 -0.98
CA CYS A 309 -10.87 -12.12 -2.07
C CYS A 309 -11.56 -10.79 -2.42
N HIS A 310 -12.89 -10.68 -2.26
CA HIS A 310 -13.65 -9.53 -2.76
C HIS A 310 -14.05 -8.50 -1.69
N ASP A 311 -14.20 -8.91 -0.44
CA ASP A 311 -14.76 -8.07 0.62
C ASP A 311 -14.16 -8.43 1.99
N PRO A 312 -12.82 -8.30 2.14
CA PRO A 312 -12.12 -8.67 3.37
C PRO A 312 -12.62 -7.88 4.58
N ILE A 313 -13.06 -6.62 4.39
CA ILE A 313 -13.62 -5.79 5.47
C ILE A 313 -14.86 -6.47 6.08
N SER A 314 -15.83 -6.86 5.24
CA SER A 314 -17.04 -7.52 5.74
C SER A 314 -16.77 -8.93 6.24
N LEU A 315 -15.79 -9.64 5.67
CA LEU A 315 -15.37 -10.95 6.17
C LEU A 315 -14.86 -10.85 7.61
N PHE A 316 -13.85 -10.03 7.84
CA PHE A 316 -13.20 -9.94 9.15
C PHE A 316 -14.06 -9.24 10.20
N ALA A 317 -15.00 -8.40 9.79
CA ALA A 317 -16.00 -7.81 10.68
C ALA A 317 -17.12 -8.80 11.10
N GLY A 318 -17.12 -10.03 10.59
CA GLY A 318 -18.17 -11.02 10.87
C GLY A 318 -19.52 -10.67 10.24
N ALA A 319 -19.52 -9.87 9.16
CA ALA A 319 -20.76 -9.42 8.52
C ALA A 319 -21.32 -10.42 7.51
N LYS A 320 -20.55 -11.43 7.11
CA LYS A 320 -21.00 -12.55 6.26
C LYS A 320 -21.70 -13.61 7.12
N ASP A 321 -22.87 -13.26 7.62
CA ASP A 321 -23.60 -14.01 8.63
C ASP A 321 -25.07 -14.22 8.24
N ILE A 322 -25.66 -15.31 8.73
CA ILE A 322 -27.07 -15.66 8.47
C ILE A 322 -28.06 -14.61 8.99
N HIS A 323 -27.68 -13.83 10.01
CA HIS A 323 -28.51 -12.78 10.57
C HIS A 323 -28.32 -11.42 9.89
N ASN A 324 -27.34 -11.30 8.97
CA ASN A 324 -27.06 -10.07 8.25
C ASN A 324 -27.47 -10.14 6.78
N LEU A 325 -28.72 -9.74 6.49
CA LEU A 325 -29.27 -9.76 5.14
C LEU A 325 -28.53 -8.87 4.14
N SER A 326 -27.80 -7.85 4.59
CA SER A 326 -26.98 -7.03 3.68
C SER A 326 -25.63 -7.64 3.35
N LEU A 327 -25.19 -8.67 4.10
CA LEU A 327 -23.88 -9.30 4.00
C LEU A 327 -22.72 -8.29 4.03
N ALA A 328 -22.91 -7.16 4.71
CA ALA A 328 -22.09 -5.96 4.55
C ALA A 328 -21.70 -5.37 5.89
N ALA A 329 -20.46 -4.90 5.99
CA ALA A 329 -19.98 -4.07 7.09
C ALA A 329 -19.80 -2.60 6.63
N PRO A 330 -19.81 -1.62 7.57
CA PRO A 330 -19.30 -0.28 7.28
C PRO A 330 -17.92 -0.35 6.60
N GLY A 331 -17.69 0.50 5.60
CA GLY A 331 -16.41 0.51 4.86
C GLY A 331 -16.28 -0.52 3.73
N MET A 332 -17.20 -1.50 3.58
CA MET A 332 -17.16 -2.51 2.50
C MET A 332 -17.05 -1.93 1.08
N GLN A 333 -17.44 -0.66 0.94
CA GLN A 333 -17.40 0.09 -0.30
C GLN A 333 -15.99 0.18 -0.88
N GLU A 334 -14.96 -0.03 -0.07
CA GLU A 334 -13.55 -0.04 -0.44
C GLU A 334 -13.06 -1.39 -0.97
N GLY A 335 -13.88 -2.47 -0.88
CA GLY A 335 -13.47 -3.80 -1.32
C GLY A 335 -12.15 -4.22 -0.66
N CYS A 336 -11.13 -4.47 -1.49
CA CYS A 336 -9.75 -4.59 -1.02
C CYS A 336 -9.16 -3.20 -0.77
N SER A 337 -9.38 -2.69 0.44
CA SER A 337 -8.82 -1.43 0.94
C SER A 337 -7.29 -1.46 1.04
N CYS A 338 -6.69 -0.28 1.14
CA CYS A 338 -5.25 -0.14 1.42
C CYS A 338 -4.88 -0.95 2.68
N VAL A 339 -5.65 -0.77 3.75
CA VAL A 339 -5.37 -1.45 5.02
C VAL A 339 -5.56 -2.95 4.90
N ALA A 340 -6.62 -3.45 4.26
CA ALA A 340 -6.82 -4.89 4.12
C ALA A 340 -5.66 -5.56 3.36
N CYS A 341 -5.19 -4.94 2.26
CA CYS A 341 -4.07 -5.45 1.48
C CYS A 341 -2.76 -5.42 2.27
N HIS A 342 -2.43 -4.30 2.90
CA HIS A 342 -1.16 -4.12 3.60
C HIS A 342 -1.11 -4.80 4.99
N SER A 343 -2.26 -5.19 5.57
CA SER A 343 -2.33 -5.88 6.86
C SER A 343 -2.16 -7.40 6.77
N ILE A 344 -2.00 -7.96 5.57
CA ILE A 344 -1.70 -9.38 5.39
C ILE A 344 -0.25 -9.63 5.85
N SER A 345 -0.07 -10.50 6.85
CA SER A 345 1.24 -10.80 7.46
C SER A 345 1.87 -12.06 6.90
N LYS A 346 1.04 -12.97 6.40
CA LYS A 346 1.46 -14.27 5.87
C LYS A 346 0.51 -14.70 4.78
N VAL A 347 1.03 -15.43 3.80
CA VAL A 347 0.25 -16.06 2.74
C VAL A 347 0.71 -17.50 2.56
N ASP A 348 -0.15 -18.32 1.98
CA ASP A 348 0.17 -19.65 1.48
C ASP A 348 -0.13 -19.75 -0.02
N GLN A 349 0.36 -20.80 -0.67
CA GLN A 349 0.26 -21.03 -2.12
C GLN A 349 -0.97 -21.88 -2.51
N ARG A 350 -1.85 -22.18 -1.55
CA ARG A 350 -3.04 -23.00 -1.76
C ARG A 350 -4.08 -22.32 -2.66
N GLY A 351 -4.27 -21.01 -2.51
CA GLY A 351 -5.36 -20.25 -3.13
C GLY A 351 -6.61 -20.16 -2.23
N ASN A 352 -7.70 -19.56 -2.73
CA ASN A 352 -8.95 -19.29 -1.99
C ASN A 352 -8.77 -18.38 -0.75
N ALA A 353 -7.97 -17.32 -0.93
CA ALA A 353 -7.64 -16.35 0.10
C ALA A 353 -6.89 -16.96 1.30
N ASP A 354 -5.96 -17.88 1.03
CA ASP A 354 -5.09 -18.46 2.06
C ASP A 354 -4.04 -17.45 2.53
N TYR A 355 -4.45 -16.61 3.47
CA TYR A 355 -3.63 -15.59 4.09
C TYR A 355 -4.02 -15.34 5.55
N VAL A 356 -3.05 -14.83 6.31
CA VAL A 356 -3.26 -14.36 7.69
C VAL A 356 -3.26 -12.83 7.67
N LEU A 357 -4.31 -12.23 8.20
CA LEU A 357 -4.41 -10.80 8.46
C LEU A 357 -3.98 -10.51 9.90
N THR A 358 -3.03 -9.60 10.06
CA THR A 358 -2.64 -9.05 11.37
C THR A 358 -3.07 -7.59 11.40
N PRO A 359 -4.15 -7.25 12.14
CA PRO A 359 -4.68 -5.90 12.18
C PRO A 359 -3.61 -4.89 12.62
N PRO A 360 -3.53 -3.72 11.96
CA PRO A 360 -2.53 -2.71 12.27
C PRO A 360 -2.84 -2.02 13.60
N GLN A 361 -1.82 -1.44 14.22
CA GLN A 361 -1.98 -0.59 15.39
C GLN A 361 -2.25 0.84 14.93
N LYS A 362 -3.48 1.31 15.15
CA LYS A 362 -3.90 2.67 14.79
C LYS A 362 -3.24 3.72 15.68
N TYR A 363 -2.78 4.80 15.06
CA TYR A 363 -2.34 6.01 15.79
C TYR A 363 -3.55 6.74 16.38
N ILE A 364 -3.33 7.54 17.42
CA ILE A 364 -4.39 8.37 17.99
C ILE A 364 -4.99 9.24 16.90
N TRP A 365 -6.32 9.18 16.78
CA TRP A 365 -7.09 9.97 15.84
C TRP A 365 -6.76 9.77 14.35
N GLU A 366 -6.19 8.63 13.97
CA GLU A 366 -5.88 8.31 12.57
C GLU A 366 -7.11 8.38 11.66
N ASP A 367 -8.26 7.97 12.18
CA ASP A 367 -9.54 7.96 11.44
C ASP A 367 -10.36 9.25 11.59
N GLU A 368 -9.83 10.25 12.30
CA GLU A 368 -10.52 11.53 12.52
C GLU A 368 -10.24 12.52 11.39
N THR A 369 -10.82 13.71 11.49
CA THR A 369 -10.64 14.82 10.53
C THR A 369 -10.19 16.11 11.22
N GLY A 370 -9.78 17.11 10.44
CA GLY A 370 -9.36 18.42 10.95
C GLY A 370 -8.08 18.34 11.78
N TRP A 371 -7.99 19.13 12.85
CA TRP A 371 -6.76 19.26 13.65
C TRP A 371 -6.33 17.96 14.31
N LYS A 372 -7.27 17.06 14.64
CA LYS A 372 -6.97 15.74 15.21
C LYS A 372 -6.20 14.87 14.21
N LYS A 373 -6.61 14.88 12.93
CA LYS A 373 -5.89 14.17 11.85
C LYS A 373 -4.50 14.74 11.66
N THR A 374 -4.33 16.06 11.74
CA THR A 374 -3.01 16.71 11.69
C THR A 374 -2.08 16.20 12.80
N VAL A 375 -2.61 15.97 14.01
CA VAL A 375 -1.81 15.38 15.10
C VAL A 375 -1.44 13.92 14.78
N SER A 376 -2.37 13.14 14.25
CA SER A 376 -2.10 11.75 13.85
C SER A 376 -1.04 11.67 12.74
N ASP A 377 -1.15 12.52 11.71
CA ASP A 377 -0.21 12.62 10.61
C ASP A 377 1.20 13.03 11.06
N PHE A 378 1.27 13.92 12.04
CA PHE A 378 2.52 14.26 12.70
C PHE A 378 3.12 13.06 13.44
N LEU A 379 2.30 12.32 14.20
CA LEU A 379 2.76 11.15 14.96
C LEU A 379 3.26 10.03 14.05
N ILE A 380 2.56 9.74 12.95
CA ILE A 380 2.97 8.75 11.95
C ILE A 380 4.35 9.09 11.40
N ARG A 381 4.60 10.36 11.04
CA ARG A 381 5.91 10.77 10.50
C ARG A 381 7.00 10.89 11.57
N ALA A 382 6.65 11.29 12.78
CA ALA A 382 7.60 11.43 13.89
C ALA A 382 7.97 10.08 14.51
N TYR A 383 7.14 9.05 14.34
CA TYR A 383 7.39 7.67 14.79
C TYR A 383 7.08 6.66 13.68
N PRO A 384 7.77 6.69 12.52
CA PRO A 384 7.36 5.93 11.35
C PRO A 384 7.53 4.41 11.51
N ARG A 385 8.29 3.96 12.52
CA ARG A 385 8.62 2.54 12.73
C ARG A 385 7.40 1.64 12.86
N GLN A 386 6.36 2.07 13.57
CA GLN A 386 5.14 1.27 13.68
C GLN A 386 4.36 1.24 12.36
N HIS A 387 4.31 2.37 11.65
CA HIS A 387 3.64 2.44 10.35
C HIS A 387 4.30 1.50 9.34
N LEU A 388 5.64 1.50 9.28
CA LEU A 388 6.39 0.57 8.43
C LEU A 388 6.22 -0.90 8.85
N ALA A 389 6.24 -1.20 10.15
CA ALA A 389 6.04 -2.56 10.64
C ALA A 389 4.64 -3.12 10.28
N ASP A 390 3.62 -2.27 10.31
CA ASP A 390 2.25 -2.66 10.02
C ASP A 390 1.97 -2.76 8.52
N TYR A 391 2.52 -1.84 7.72
CA TYR A 391 2.13 -1.67 6.32
C TYR A 391 3.21 -1.99 5.27
N ASP A 392 4.50 -2.01 5.61
CA ASP A 392 5.60 -2.31 4.68
C ASP A 392 6.20 -3.69 4.92
N ARG A 393 5.40 -4.73 4.62
CA ARG A 393 5.80 -6.13 4.83
C ARG A 393 6.46 -6.71 3.60
N THR A 394 7.54 -7.47 3.79
CA THR A 394 8.29 -8.10 2.68
C THR A 394 7.41 -8.99 1.81
N ILE A 395 6.39 -9.64 2.39
CA ILE A 395 5.51 -10.54 1.64
C ILE A 395 4.75 -9.83 0.51
N LEU A 396 4.48 -8.52 0.63
CA LEU A 396 3.79 -7.73 -0.40
C LEU A 396 4.53 -7.71 -1.74
N ARG A 397 5.83 -8.03 -1.72
CA ARG A 397 6.72 -8.02 -2.89
C ARG A 397 6.75 -9.37 -3.61
N THR A 398 6.14 -10.42 -3.06
CA THR A 398 6.27 -11.78 -3.61
C THR A 398 5.07 -12.18 -4.48
N PRO A 399 5.28 -13.05 -5.48
CA PRO A 399 4.19 -13.58 -6.30
C PRO A 399 3.12 -14.35 -5.49
N GLU A 400 3.52 -15.00 -4.40
CA GLU A 400 2.61 -15.73 -3.50
C GLU A 400 1.54 -14.82 -2.89
N PHE A 401 1.88 -13.56 -2.64
CA PHE A 401 0.92 -12.57 -2.15
C PHE A 401 -0.26 -12.41 -3.10
N CYS A 402 0.03 -12.29 -4.40
CA CYS A 402 -0.99 -12.24 -5.43
C CYS A 402 -1.70 -13.61 -5.54
N GLY A 403 -0.94 -14.70 -5.43
CA GLY A 403 -1.42 -16.08 -5.52
C GLY A 403 -2.46 -16.46 -4.47
N ALA A 404 -2.43 -15.87 -3.27
CA ALA A 404 -3.45 -16.09 -2.25
C ALA A 404 -4.87 -15.83 -2.78
N CYS A 405 -5.06 -14.81 -3.62
CA CYS A 405 -6.35 -14.46 -4.23
C CYS A 405 -6.49 -14.89 -5.71
N HIS A 406 -5.38 -14.89 -6.46
CA HIS A 406 -5.33 -15.22 -7.89
C HIS A 406 -5.03 -16.70 -8.18
N LYS A 407 -5.27 -17.55 -7.18
CA LYS A 407 -5.42 -18.99 -7.29
C LYS A 407 -6.72 -19.38 -6.61
N GLN A 408 -7.60 -20.03 -7.35
CA GLN A 408 -8.95 -20.34 -6.94
C GLN A 408 -9.29 -21.76 -7.38
N PHE A 409 -9.97 -22.48 -6.50
CA PHE A 409 -10.66 -23.72 -6.79
C PHE A 409 -11.97 -23.76 -6.03
N ILE A 410 -12.92 -24.55 -6.50
CA ILE A 410 -14.22 -24.66 -5.86
C ILE A 410 -14.13 -25.90 -4.96
N PRO A 411 -14.10 -25.75 -3.63
CA PRO A 411 -14.02 -26.88 -2.71
C PRO A 411 -15.33 -27.66 -2.68
N GLU A 412 -15.24 -28.93 -2.26
CA GLU A 412 -16.41 -29.78 -2.03
C GLU A 412 -17.38 -29.15 -1.05
N ALA A 413 -16.86 -28.48 -0.01
CA ALA A 413 -17.63 -27.75 0.98
C ALA A 413 -18.56 -26.66 0.41
N LEU A 414 -18.43 -26.28 -0.86
CA LEU A 414 -19.32 -25.32 -1.52
C LEU A 414 -20.16 -25.92 -2.66
N ASN A 415 -19.60 -26.88 -3.38
CA ASN A 415 -20.28 -27.47 -4.55
C ASN A 415 -20.98 -28.80 -4.26
N HIS A 416 -20.68 -29.41 -3.12
CA HIS A 416 -21.30 -30.62 -2.58
C HIS A 416 -21.04 -31.90 -3.38
N PHE A 417 -20.05 -31.93 -4.28
CA PHE A 417 -19.73 -33.14 -5.06
C PHE A 417 -18.23 -33.43 -5.22
N GLY A 418 -17.34 -32.45 -5.04
CA GLY A 418 -15.89 -32.68 -5.07
C GLY A 418 -15.10 -31.49 -5.58
N VAL A 419 -13.79 -31.48 -5.35
CA VAL A 419 -12.92 -30.34 -5.74
C VAL A 419 -12.95 -30.11 -7.25
N SER A 420 -13.25 -28.86 -7.66
CA SER A 420 -13.30 -28.45 -9.06
C SER A 420 -12.32 -27.30 -9.34
N PRO A 421 -11.48 -27.38 -10.39
CA PRO A 421 -10.52 -26.33 -10.72
C PRO A 421 -11.21 -24.98 -10.99
N GLY A 422 -10.68 -23.90 -10.43
CA GLY A 422 -11.13 -22.53 -10.66
C GLY A 422 -10.13 -21.74 -11.52
N GLN A 423 -9.98 -20.46 -11.21
CA GLN A 423 -9.00 -19.57 -11.85
C GLN A 423 -7.61 -19.82 -11.25
N ASN A 424 -6.55 -19.92 -12.05
CA ASN A 424 -5.23 -20.22 -11.51
C ASN A 424 -4.10 -19.48 -12.25
N GLN A 425 -4.08 -18.15 -12.14
CA GLN A 425 -3.04 -17.34 -12.76
C GLN A 425 -1.66 -17.58 -12.14
N TYR A 426 -1.62 -17.85 -10.83
CA TYR A 426 -0.38 -18.06 -10.10
C TYR A 426 0.41 -19.27 -10.63
N ASP A 427 -0.21 -20.46 -10.71
CA ASP A 427 0.51 -21.64 -11.19
C ASP A 427 0.79 -21.54 -12.71
N GLU A 428 -0.06 -20.88 -13.49
CA GLU A 428 0.20 -20.60 -14.91
C GLU A 428 1.47 -19.74 -15.09
N TRP A 429 1.60 -18.67 -14.30
CA TRP A 429 2.79 -17.82 -14.26
C TRP A 429 4.02 -18.58 -13.78
N ARG A 430 3.89 -19.32 -12.68
CA ARG A 430 4.98 -20.08 -12.06
C ARG A 430 5.57 -21.13 -13.00
N ASN A 431 4.76 -21.67 -13.91
CA ASN A 431 5.20 -22.63 -14.92
C ASN A 431 5.56 -21.99 -16.27
N SER A 432 5.57 -20.66 -16.36
CA SER A 432 5.88 -19.91 -17.57
C SER A 432 7.37 -19.62 -17.71
N HIS A 433 7.77 -19.17 -18.90
CA HIS A 433 9.14 -18.72 -19.18
C HIS A 433 9.54 -17.42 -18.46
N TRP A 434 8.61 -16.73 -17.80
CA TRP A 434 8.90 -15.52 -17.03
C TRP A 434 9.28 -15.82 -15.58
N HIS A 435 9.00 -17.03 -15.09
CA HIS A 435 9.50 -17.45 -13.78
C HIS A 435 10.83 -18.19 -13.96
N THR A 436 11.92 -17.63 -13.44
CA THR A 436 13.26 -18.20 -13.56
C THR A 436 14.00 -18.15 -12.22
N GLU A 437 15.12 -18.88 -12.11
CA GLU A 437 15.99 -18.80 -10.93
C GLU A 437 16.91 -17.56 -10.94
N ASP A 438 17.01 -16.85 -12.06
CA ASP A 438 17.86 -15.67 -12.23
C ASP A 438 17.04 -14.40 -12.00
N PRO A 439 17.28 -13.65 -10.90
CA PRO A 439 16.54 -12.43 -10.58
C PRO A 439 16.52 -11.39 -11.71
N GLU A 440 17.54 -11.36 -12.57
CA GLU A 440 17.60 -10.43 -13.70
C GLU A 440 16.60 -10.78 -14.80
N THR A 441 16.20 -12.04 -14.93
CA THR A 441 15.24 -12.52 -15.95
C THR A 441 13.89 -12.95 -15.38
N ASP A 442 13.80 -13.14 -14.06
CA ASP A 442 12.56 -13.44 -13.35
C ASP A 442 11.65 -12.20 -13.32
N LEU A 443 10.45 -12.34 -13.88
CA LEU A 443 9.41 -11.31 -13.87
C LEU A 443 8.22 -11.81 -13.05
N SER A 444 7.86 -11.04 -12.03
CA SER A 444 6.75 -11.32 -11.12
C SER A 444 5.46 -10.59 -11.53
N CYS A 445 4.38 -10.84 -10.78
CA CYS A 445 3.11 -10.16 -10.97
C CYS A 445 3.24 -8.62 -10.86
N ILE A 446 4.04 -8.14 -9.90
CA ILE A 446 4.18 -6.71 -9.60
C ILE A 446 5.01 -5.97 -10.66
N ASP A 447 5.92 -6.66 -11.36
CA ASP A 447 6.72 -6.05 -12.43
C ASP A 447 5.86 -5.64 -13.62
N CYS A 448 4.77 -6.37 -13.89
CA CYS A 448 3.85 -6.06 -14.99
C CYS A 448 2.63 -5.24 -14.53
N HIS A 449 1.99 -5.64 -13.42
CA HIS A 449 0.70 -5.06 -13.00
C HIS A 449 0.84 -3.88 -12.04
N MET A 450 1.96 -3.75 -11.34
CA MET A 450 2.27 -2.64 -10.44
C MET A 450 3.55 -1.92 -10.92
N ARG A 451 3.58 -1.57 -12.20
CA ARG A 451 4.72 -0.87 -12.83
C ARG A 451 5.16 0.39 -12.05
N LEU A 452 6.41 0.76 -12.20
CA LEU A 452 6.97 1.95 -11.58
C LEU A 452 6.45 3.24 -12.22
N VAL A 453 6.22 4.23 -11.37
CA VAL A 453 5.91 5.60 -11.73
C VAL A 453 7.06 6.47 -11.24
N PRO A 454 7.89 7.01 -12.16
CA PRO A 454 9.03 7.84 -11.80
C PRO A 454 8.59 9.23 -11.35
N ASP A 455 9.54 10.00 -10.80
CA ASP A 455 9.36 11.37 -10.33
C ASP A 455 8.20 11.54 -9.33
N SER A 456 8.06 10.56 -8.44
CA SER A 456 7.00 10.51 -7.45
C SER A 456 7.28 11.42 -6.26
N ASP A 457 6.23 12.01 -5.70
CA ASP A 457 6.25 12.75 -4.43
C ASP A 457 5.70 11.91 -3.25
N ASP A 458 5.22 10.69 -3.52
CA ASP A 458 4.71 9.74 -2.55
C ASP A 458 5.81 9.33 -1.53
N PRO A 459 5.50 9.21 -0.23
CA PRO A 459 6.49 8.75 0.76
C PRO A 459 6.90 7.29 0.56
N GLY A 460 6.13 6.49 -0.18
CA GLY A 460 6.48 5.13 -0.60
C GLY A 460 7.44 5.05 -1.80
N ARG A 461 7.99 6.19 -2.25
CA ARG A 461 9.01 6.22 -3.30
C ARG A 461 10.38 5.80 -2.77
N GLY A 462 11.18 5.17 -3.63
CA GLY A 462 12.53 4.76 -3.29
C GLY A 462 12.53 3.63 -2.26
N GLU A 463 12.91 2.44 -2.67
CA GLU A 463 12.78 1.24 -1.86
C GLU A 463 14.00 0.32 -2.03
N ASP A 464 14.48 -0.25 -0.93
CA ASP A 464 15.50 -1.31 -0.95
C ASP A 464 14.85 -2.69 -0.77
N GLY A 465 15.50 -3.74 -1.25
CA GLY A 465 15.07 -5.13 -1.04
C GLY A 465 14.02 -5.66 -2.02
N ALA A 466 13.61 -4.87 -3.02
CA ALA A 466 12.82 -5.33 -4.15
C ALA A 466 13.67 -5.36 -5.43
N ILE A 467 13.44 -6.38 -6.28
CA ILE A 467 14.15 -6.51 -7.56
C ILE A 467 13.88 -5.27 -8.42
N ARG A 468 14.93 -4.74 -9.07
CA ARG A 468 14.88 -3.55 -9.94
C ARG A 468 14.40 -2.27 -9.21
N ARG A 469 14.66 -2.16 -7.90
CA ARG A 469 14.43 -0.97 -7.08
C ARG A 469 15.71 -0.49 -6.42
N THR A 470 15.76 0.81 -6.10
CA THR A 470 16.79 1.37 -5.22
C THR A 470 16.16 2.40 -4.29
N THR A 471 16.84 2.73 -3.19
CA THR A 471 16.40 3.76 -2.24
C THR A 471 16.23 5.14 -2.85
N ASP A 472 16.89 5.39 -3.99
CA ASP A 472 16.96 6.71 -4.64
C ASP A 472 16.30 6.74 -6.04
N ASP A 473 15.56 5.69 -6.43
CA ASP A 473 14.89 5.62 -7.73
C ASP A 473 13.74 6.63 -7.90
N ASN A 474 13.35 7.32 -6.82
CA ASN A 474 12.24 8.27 -6.74
C ASN A 474 10.94 7.77 -7.40
N SER A 475 10.72 6.46 -7.37
CA SER A 475 9.60 5.80 -8.03
C SER A 475 8.74 5.05 -7.03
N HIS A 476 7.42 5.05 -7.25
CA HIS A 476 6.47 4.19 -6.52
C HIS A 476 5.84 3.16 -7.45
N ARG A 477 5.26 2.10 -6.88
CA ARG A 477 4.53 1.05 -7.61
C ARG A 477 3.10 1.50 -7.90
N HIS A 478 2.65 1.47 -9.15
CA HIS A 478 1.33 1.98 -9.54
C HIS A 478 0.19 1.10 -8.99
N HIS A 479 -0.70 1.64 -8.15
CA HIS A 479 -1.74 0.87 -7.44
C HIS A 479 -3.06 0.71 -8.21
N GLY A 480 -3.12 1.20 -9.44
CA GLY A 480 -4.28 0.97 -10.30
C GLY A 480 -4.39 -0.44 -10.88
N THR A 481 -3.35 -1.28 -10.74
CA THR A 481 -3.31 -2.69 -11.20
C THR A 481 -3.88 -2.90 -12.61
N ILE A 482 -3.27 -2.19 -13.58
CA ILE A 482 -3.79 -2.11 -14.94
C ILE A 482 -3.80 -3.51 -15.59
N ALA A 483 -4.97 -3.89 -16.10
CA ALA A 483 -5.19 -5.16 -16.77
C ALA A 483 -6.28 -5.02 -17.85
N THR A 484 -7.47 -5.59 -17.66
CA THR A 484 -8.48 -5.70 -18.73
C THR A 484 -9.85 -5.12 -18.36
N ASN A 485 -10.00 -4.43 -17.22
CA ASN A 485 -11.29 -3.90 -16.79
C ASN A 485 -11.50 -2.42 -17.17
N MET A 486 -11.86 -2.17 -18.42
CA MET A 486 -12.20 -0.84 -18.93
C MET A 486 -13.68 -0.46 -18.75
N PHE A 487 -14.53 -1.43 -18.37
CA PHE A 487 -15.98 -1.24 -18.38
C PHE A 487 -16.52 -0.75 -17.04
N ILE A 488 -16.24 -1.47 -15.95
CA ILE A 488 -16.82 -1.20 -14.64
C ILE A 488 -16.44 0.17 -14.08
N PRO A 489 -15.16 0.62 -14.12
CA PRO A 489 -14.80 1.95 -13.63
C PRO A 489 -15.60 3.07 -14.31
N LYS A 490 -15.87 2.92 -15.62
CA LYS A 490 -16.66 3.85 -16.41
C LYS A 490 -18.15 3.78 -16.10
N ALA A 491 -18.72 2.58 -16.01
CA ALA A 491 -20.13 2.36 -15.69
C ALA A 491 -20.50 2.93 -14.30
N MET A 492 -19.61 2.76 -13.32
CA MET A 492 -19.76 3.30 -11.96
C MET A 492 -19.34 4.77 -11.84
N LYS A 493 -18.73 5.37 -12.87
CA LYS A 493 -18.20 6.74 -12.87
C LYS A 493 -17.22 7.02 -11.72
N LEU A 494 -16.32 6.07 -11.42
CA LEU A 494 -15.37 6.20 -10.31
C LEU A 494 -14.43 7.39 -10.48
N LYS A 495 -13.95 7.98 -9.38
CA LYS A 495 -12.93 9.04 -9.46
C LYS A 495 -11.73 8.53 -10.26
N ASN A 496 -11.20 9.37 -11.15
CA ASN A 496 -10.09 9.07 -12.05
C ASN A 496 -10.34 7.95 -13.10
N TRP A 497 -11.59 7.50 -13.30
CA TRP A 497 -11.89 6.40 -14.24
C TRP A 497 -11.38 6.65 -15.67
N LYS A 498 -11.37 7.90 -16.15
CA LYS A 498 -10.90 8.23 -17.51
C LYS A 498 -9.43 7.88 -17.72
N LYS A 499 -8.56 8.23 -16.76
CA LYS A 499 -7.12 7.89 -16.79
C LYS A 499 -6.96 6.38 -16.75
N HIS A 500 -7.62 5.71 -15.82
CA HIS A 500 -7.55 4.24 -15.69
C HIS A 500 -8.02 3.50 -16.95
N VAL A 501 -9.14 3.94 -17.56
CA VAL A 501 -9.64 3.35 -18.82
C VAL A 501 -8.66 3.59 -19.97
N GLY A 502 -8.10 4.78 -20.10
CA GLY A 502 -7.08 5.06 -21.13
C GLY A 502 -5.84 4.18 -20.98
N LEU A 503 -5.33 4.03 -19.75
CA LEU A 503 -4.21 3.12 -19.45
C LEU A 503 -4.56 1.66 -19.73
N THR A 504 -5.80 1.24 -19.45
CA THR A 504 -6.30 -0.11 -19.73
C THR A 504 -6.41 -0.36 -21.24
N GLU A 505 -6.88 0.61 -22.03
CA GLU A 505 -6.94 0.50 -23.48
C GLU A 505 -5.54 0.42 -24.10
N GLN A 506 -4.58 1.23 -23.62
CA GLN A 506 -3.17 1.14 -24.01
C GLN A 506 -2.58 -0.24 -23.66
N TRP A 507 -2.88 -0.76 -22.47
CA TRP A 507 -2.46 -2.10 -22.04
C TRP A 507 -3.00 -3.20 -22.97
N ILE A 508 -4.31 -3.19 -23.24
CA ILE A 508 -4.96 -4.17 -24.13
C ILE A 508 -4.36 -4.10 -25.54
N ARG A 509 -4.03 -2.91 -26.04
CA ARG A 509 -3.39 -2.73 -27.35
C ARG A 509 -1.89 -3.01 -27.36
N GLY A 510 -1.29 -3.25 -26.18
CA GLY A 510 0.16 -3.36 -25.97
C GLY A 510 0.94 -2.11 -26.38
N GLU A 511 0.33 -0.94 -26.23
CA GLU A 511 0.95 0.38 -26.38
C GLU A 511 1.73 0.77 -25.11
N THR A 512 1.45 0.12 -23.97
CA THR A 512 2.19 0.34 -22.72
C THR A 512 3.64 -0.13 -22.85
N VAL A 513 4.56 0.78 -22.55
CA VAL A 513 5.98 0.48 -22.29
C VAL A 513 6.18 0.46 -20.78
N ILE A 514 6.93 -0.52 -20.28
CA ILE A 514 7.33 -0.63 -18.88
C ILE A 514 8.86 -0.54 -18.88
N ASP A 515 9.39 0.66 -18.57
CA ASP A 515 10.79 0.99 -18.79
C ASP A 515 11.72 0.06 -17.98
N GLU A 516 11.34 -0.28 -16.75
CA GLU A 516 12.13 -1.13 -15.84
C GLU A 516 12.32 -2.57 -16.34
N ILE A 517 11.46 -3.06 -17.23
CA ILE A 517 11.54 -4.42 -17.80
C ILE A 517 11.57 -4.43 -19.33
N ALA A 518 11.73 -3.27 -19.99
CA ALA A 518 11.68 -3.17 -21.45
C ALA A 518 12.75 -4.02 -22.17
N HIS A 519 13.84 -4.36 -21.47
CA HIS A 519 14.91 -5.23 -21.97
C HIS A 519 14.54 -6.72 -21.97
N LEU A 520 13.54 -7.13 -21.17
CA LEU A 520 13.03 -8.51 -21.09
C LEU A 520 11.69 -8.64 -21.82
N TRP A 521 10.82 -7.65 -21.66
CA TRP A 521 9.44 -7.68 -22.10
C TRP A 521 9.29 -7.04 -23.49
N PRO A 522 8.99 -7.82 -24.53
CA PRO A 522 9.10 -7.35 -25.91
C PRO A 522 8.08 -6.26 -26.24
N ALA A 523 8.45 -5.35 -27.16
CA ALA A 523 7.54 -4.34 -27.69
C ALA A 523 6.38 -4.96 -28.49
N GLY A 524 5.24 -4.26 -28.53
CA GLY A 524 4.05 -4.67 -29.29
C GLY A 524 2.93 -5.30 -28.44
N PRO A 525 1.88 -5.82 -29.10
CA PRO A 525 0.66 -6.30 -28.44
C PRO A 525 0.94 -7.49 -27.54
N VAL A 526 0.24 -7.57 -26.40
CA VAL A 526 0.34 -8.70 -25.46
C VAL A 526 0.07 -10.04 -26.17
N VAL A 527 -0.91 -10.02 -27.06
CA VAL A 527 -1.20 -11.11 -28.00
C VAL A 527 -1.26 -10.56 -29.41
N SER A 528 -0.39 -11.07 -30.27
CA SER A 528 -0.26 -10.62 -31.66
C SER A 528 -1.23 -11.38 -32.57
N THR A 529 -1.51 -10.81 -33.75
CA THR A 529 -2.38 -11.41 -34.77
C THR A 529 -1.66 -11.42 -36.12
N ALA A 530 -1.62 -12.58 -36.77
CA ALA A 530 -1.04 -12.74 -38.09
C ALA A 530 -2.01 -13.48 -39.03
N ILE A 531 -1.90 -13.22 -40.34
CA ILE A 531 -2.72 -13.85 -41.36
C ILE A 531 -1.81 -14.57 -42.36
N LEU A 532 -2.03 -15.87 -42.53
CA LEU A 532 -1.47 -16.67 -43.62
C LEU A 532 -2.55 -16.86 -44.67
N ALA A 533 -2.49 -16.07 -45.74
CA ALA A 533 -3.40 -16.13 -46.88
C ALA A 533 -2.63 -16.41 -48.18
N PRO A 534 -3.26 -17.03 -49.20
CA PRO A 534 -2.64 -17.18 -50.51
C PRO A 534 -2.40 -15.80 -51.13
N LYS A 535 -1.29 -15.64 -51.86
CA LYS A 535 -0.97 -14.37 -52.53
C LYS A 535 -1.93 -14.06 -53.68
N GLN A 536 -2.52 -15.09 -54.29
CA GLN A 536 -3.35 -15.00 -55.48
C GLN A 536 -4.51 -15.99 -55.41
N ALA A 537 -5.65 -15.64 -56.01
CA ALA A 537 -6.83 -16.50 -56.14
C ALA A 537 -7.55 -16.23 -57.47
N GLU A 538 -8.37 -17.17 -57.92
CA GLU A 538 -9.23 -17.01 -59.09
C GLU A 538 -10.68 -16.72 -58.67
N ALA A 539 -11.41 -15.97 -59.50
CA ALA A 539 -12.82 -15.74 -59.27
C ALA A 539 -13.60 -17.07 -59.40
N GLY A 540 -14.40 -17.41 -58.40
CA GLY A 540 -15.11 -18.69 -58.29
C GLY A 540 -14.35 -19.79 -57.54
N ALA A 541 -13.06 -19.60 -57.21
CA ALA A 541 -12.29 -20.57 -56.45
C ALA A 541 -12.53 -20.48 -54.94
N GLU A 542 -12.41 -21.59 -54.22
CA GLU A 542 -12.33 -21.60 -52.76
C GLU A 542 -10.95 -21.10 -52.31
N VAL A 543 -10.95 -20.15 -51.38
CA VAL A 543 -9.77 -19.61 -50.73
C VAL A 543 -9.78 -20.06 -49.27
N SER A 544 -8.65 -20.60 -48.82
CA SER A 544 -8.39 -20.96 -47.44
C SER A 544 -7.33 -20.04 -46.85
N MET A 545 -7.58 -19.46 -45.68
CA MET A 545 -6.65 -18.62 -44.95
C MET A 545 -6.58 -19.04 -43.48
N ARG A 546 -5.44 -18.83 -42.84
CA ARG A 546 -5.25 -19.11 -41.42
C ARG A 546 -4.97 -17.82 -40.68
N VAL A 547 -5.75 -17.52 -39.65
CA VAL A 547 -5.44 -16.46 -38.69
C VAL A 547 -4.77 -17.10 -37.48
N ILE A 548 -3.63 -16.55 -37.08
CA ILE A 548 -2.82 -17.00 -35.96
C ILE A 548 -2.86 -15.91 -34.88
N ILE A 549 -3.01 -16.32 -33.64
CA ILE A 549 -2.80 -15.47 -32.46
C ILE A 549 -1.68 -16.06 -31.61
N ALA A 550 -0.80 -15.21 -31.06
CA ALA A 550 0.34 -15.66 -30.27
C ALA A 550 0.51 -14.85 -28.99
N ASN A 551 0.55 -15.55 -27.85
CA ASN A 551 0.80 -14.97 -26.53
C ASN A 551 2.31 -14.93 -26.27
N ASN A 552 2.92 -13.79 -26.59
CA ASN A 552 4.37 -13.61 -26.49
C ASN A 552 4.78 -12.86 -25.21
N LYS A 553 3.82 -12.34 -24.44
CA LYS A 553 4.07 -11.38 -23.35
C LYS A 553 3.43 -11.74 -22.03
N ALA A 554 2.22 -12.31 -22.00
CA ALA A 554 1.58 -12.66 -20.73
C ALA A 554 2.21 -13.91 -20.12
N GLY A 555 2.55 -13.84 -18.82
CA GLY A 555 3.07 -14.98 -18.06
C GLY A 555 2.02 -16.00 -17.67
N HIS A 556 0.75 -15.65 -17.76
CA HIS A 556 -0.37 -16.56 -17.58
C HIS A 556 -1.05 -16.84 -18.93
N GLN A 557 -2.06 -17.71 -18.96
CA GLN A 557 -2.80 -17.99 -20.19
C GLN A 557 -3.57 -16.74 -20.67
N PHE A 558 -3.88 -16.68 -21.97
CA PHE A 558 -4.71 -15.62 -22.55
C PHE A 558 -5.89 -16.23 -23.32
N THR A 559 -7.14 -15.84 -23.07
CA THR A 559 -7.60 -14.98 -21.97
C THR A 559 -7.42 -15.70 -20.63
N THR A 560 -7.46 -14.98 -19.52
CA THR A 560 -7.44 -15.55 -18.16
C THR A 560 -8.56 -14.93 -17.31
N GLY A 561 -8.74 -15.47 -16.10
CA GLY A 561 -9.76 -15.05 -15.15
C GLY A 561 -11.05 -15.85 -15.36
N PRO A 562 -12.23 -15.23 -15.17
CA PRO A 562 -13.51 -15.88 -15.43
C PRO A 562 -13.75 -16.05 -16.93
N LEU A 563 -13.36 -17.21 -17.47
CA LEU A 563 -13.50 -17.60 -18.88
C LEU A 563 -14.95 -17.85 -19.32
N ASP A 564 -15.85 -17.97 -18.36
CA ASP A 564 -17.28 -18.15 -18.55
C ASP A 564 -17.98 -16.85 -18.97
N PHE A 565 -17.37 -15.68 -18.75
CA PHE A 565 -17.87 -14.43 -19.31
C PHE A 565 -16.81 -13.54 -19.99
N THR A 566 -15.52 -13.71 -19.77
CA THR A 566 -14.48 -12.93 -20.46
C THR A 566 -14.20 -13.50 -21.84
N ARG A 567 -14.12 -12.65 -22.88
CA ARG A 567 -13.87 -13.12 -24.26
C ARG A 567 -12.86 -12.27 -25.01
N ALA A 568 -12.00 -12.95 -25.76
CA ALA A 568 -11.30 -12.36 -26.89
C ALA A 568 -11.65 -13.16 -28.16
N TRP A 569 -11.78 -12.50 -29.31
CA TRP A 569 -12.18 -13.19 -30.54
C TRP A 569 -11.65 -12.51 -31.79
N ILE A 570 -11.59 -13.25 -32.89
CA ILE A 570 -11.25 -12.71 -34.20
C ILE A 570 -12.51 -12.18 -34.88
N HIS A 571 -12.47 -10.91 -35.29
CA HIS A 571 -13.35 -10.37 -36.32
C HIS A 571 -12.57 -10.30 -37.62
N LEU A 572 -12.92 -11.15 -38.58
CA LEU A 572 -12.26 -11.28 -39.87
C LEU A 572 -13.17 -10.73 -40.96
N THR A 573 -12.66 -9.79 -41.76
CA THR A 573 -13.38 -9.23 -42.91
C THR A 573 -12.55 -9.37 -44.17
N VAL A 574 -13.17 -9.85 -45.24
CA VAL A 574 -12.62 -9.88 -46.60
C VAL A 574 -13.39 -8.89 -47.45
N THR A 575 -12.72 -7.91 -48.03
CA THR A 575 -13.34 -6.87 -48.88
C THR A 575 -12.72 -6.85 -50.26
N ASP A 576 -13.52 -6.55 -51.29
CA ASP A 576 -13.03 -6.32 -52.65
C ASP A 576 -12.51 -4.89 -52.85
N SER A 577 -11.97 -4.59 -54.04
CA SER A 577 -11.45 -3.25 -54.35
C SER A 577 -12.52 -2.16 -54.45
N ALA A 578 -13.80 -2.53 -54.49
CA ALA A 578 -14.93 -1.59 -54.40
C ALA A 578 -15.41 -1.38 -52.95
N GLY A 579 -14.78 -2.03 -51.97
CA GLY A 579 -15.13 -1.96 -50.55
C GLY A 579 -16.30 -2.86 -50.15
N ARG A 580 -16.75 -3.77 -51.01
CA ARG A 580 -17.84 -4.71 -50.70
C ARG A 580 -17.30 -5.87 -49.88
N THR A 581 -18.01 -6.24 -48.80
CA THR A 581 -17.69 -7.42 -48.00
C THR A 581 -17.99 -8.69 -48.79
N VAL A 582 -16.95 -9.51 -48.98
CA VAL A 582 -17.01 -10.79 -49.67
C VAL A 582 -17.22 -11.94 -48.69
N ALA A 583 -16.60 -11.86 -47.51
CA ALA A 583 -16.77 -12.82 -46.42
C ALA A 583 -16.49 -12.14 -45.07
N GLU A 584 -17.17 -12.59 -44.02
CA GLU A 584 -17.05 -12.03 -42.69
C GLU A 584 -17.33 -13.07 -41.60
N TRP A 585 -16.49 -13.09 -40.56
CA TRP A 585 -16.64 -13.93 -39.36
C TRP A 585 -16.39 -13.11 -38.11
N GLY A 586 -17.06 -13.44 -37.01
CA GLY A 586 -16.86 -12.80 -35.71
C GLY A 586 -17.35 -11.37 -35.62
N ALA A 587 -18.28 -10.98 -36.50
CA ALA A 587 -19.02 -9.74 -36.36
C ALA A 587 -19.87 -9.77 -35.07
N LEU A 588 -20.30 -8.59 -34.63
CA LEU A 588 -21.29 -8.48 -33.57
C LEU A 588 -22.66 -8.31 -34.22
N ASP A 589 -23.63 -9.11 -33.78
CA ASP A 589 -25.02 -8.91 -34.17
C ASP A 589 -25.49 -7.53 -33.69
N PRO A 590 -26.08 -6.70 -34.56
CA PRO A 590 -26.39 -5.31 -34.23
C PRO A 590 -27.50 -5.16 -33.19
N LYS A 591 -28.33 -6.20 -32.96
CA LYS A 591 -29.43 -6.16 -31.99
C LYS A 591 -29.05 -6.78 -30.66
N THR A 592 -28.57 -8.01 -30.71
CA THR A 592 -28.24 -8.84 -29.54
C THR A 592 -26.81 -8.60 -29.06
N ARG A 593 -25.95 -7.96 -29.86
CA ARG A 593 -24.52 -7.76 -29.57
C ARG A 593 -23.76 -9.04 -29.26
N ALA A 594 -24.31 -10.19 -29.65
CA ALA A 594 -23.65 -11.48 -29.61
C ALA A 594 -22.61 -11.58 -30.73
N ILE A 595 -21.57 -12.38 -30.52
CA ILE A 595 -20.59 -12.69 -31.57
C ILE A 595 -21.27 -13.64 -32.55
N THR A 596 -21.08 -13.44 -33.84
CA THR A 596 -21.59 -14.32 -34.90
C THR A 596 -20.45 -15.07 -35.55
N ASP A 597 -20.55 -16.40 -35.64
CA ASP A 597 -19.58 -17.20 -36.39
C ASP A 597 -19.57 -16.79 -37.86
N GLU A 598 -20.75 -16.62 -38.45
CA GLU A 598 -20.98 -16.14 -39.81
C GLU A 598 -22.20 -15.22 -39.81
N ALA A 599 -22.44 -14.48 -40.89
CA ALA A 599 -23.60 -13.59 -40.98
C ALA A 599 -24.92 -14.33 -40.65
N GLY A 600 -25.61 -13.89 -39.59
CA GLY A 600 -26.87 -14.48 -39.12
C GLY A 600 -26.74 -15.74 -38.25
N LYS A 601 -25.53 -16.26 -38.02
CA LYS A 601 -25.29 -17.44 -37.18
C LYS A 601 -24.55 -17.03 -35.90
N VAL A 602 -25.29 -16.97 -34.78
CA VAL A 602 -24.71 -16.65 -33.46
C VAL A 602 -23.73 -17.73 -33.02
N HIS A 603 -22.57 -17.30 -32.53
CA HIS A 603 -21.54 -18.17 -31.96
C HIS A 603 -22.09 -18.93 -30.74
N GLN A 604 -21.83 -20.24 -30.69
CA GLN A 604 -22.19 -21.08 -29.55
C GLN A 604 -20.93 -21.39 -28.74
N ALA A 605 -21.03 -21.18 -27.42
CA ALA A 605 -19.90 -21.41 -26.55
C ALA A 605 -19.53 -22.90 -26.52
N GLY A 606 -18.22 -23.16 -26.47
CA GLY A 606 -17.69 -24.52 -26.49
C GLY A 606 -17.74 -25.21 -27.86
N ASN A 607 -18.01 -24.46 -28.94
CA ASN A 607 -17.92 -24.97 -30.31
C ASN A 607 -16.54 -25.58 -30.63
N SER A 608 -16.54 -26.51 -31.59
CA SER A 608 -15.31 -27.11 -32.10
C SER A 608 -14.31 -26.02 -32.54
N PRO A 609 -13.02 -26.10 -32.16
CA PRO A 609 -11.99 -25.16 -32.63
C PRO A 609 -11.75 -25.18 -34.16
N LYS A 610 -12.51 -25.98 -34.91
CA LYS A 610 -12.48 -26.07 -36.38
C LYS A 610 -13.68 -25.40 -37.04
N GLU A 611 -14.63 -24.90 -36.27
CA GLU A 611 -15.89 -24.32 -36.75
C GLU A 611 -16.01 -22.85 -36.34
N GLY A 612 -16.62 -22.05 -37.20
CA GLY A 612 -16.94 -20.65 -36.90
C GLY A 612 -15.72 -19.75 -36.74
N THR A 613 -15.86 -18.71 -35.92
CA THR A 613 -14.76 -17.78 -35.62
C THR A 613 -13.94 -18.24 -34.42
N LEU A 614 -12.68 -17.83 -34.37
CA LEU A 614 -11.84 -18.03 -33.20
C LEU A 614 -12.38 -17.18 -32.04
N VAL A 615 -12.87 -17.84 -30.99
CA VAL A 615 -13.23 -17.22 -29.71
C VAL A 615 -12.45 -17.91 -28.58
N LEU A 616 -11.75 -17.11 -27.78
CA LEU A 616 -11.09 -17.55 -26.55
C LEU A 616 -12.06 -17.42 -25.39
N GLU A 617 -12.55 -18.55 -24.91
CA GLU A 617 -13.56 -18.66 -23.86
C GLU A 617 -13.64 -20.10 -23.32
N ALA A 618 -14.46 -20.32 -22.29
CA ALA A 618 -14.80 -21.67 -21.82
C ALA A 618 -16.28 -21.76 -21.44
N GLU A 619 -16.92 -22.91 -21.64
CA GLU A 619 -18.28 -23.13 -21.16
C GLU A 619 -18.26 -24.02 -19.92
N PRO A 620 -18.38 -23.44 -18.71
CA PRO A 620 -18.48 -24.23 -17.49
C PRO A 620 -19.79 -25.04 -17.48
N MET A 621 -19.71 -26.23 -16.91
CA MET A 621 -20.83 -27.17 -16.78
C MET A 621 -21.07 -27.52 -15.33
N ASP A 622 -22.34 -27.73 -14.98
CA ASP A 622 -22.72 -28.28 -13.69
C ASP A 622 -22.55 -29.81 -13.62
N GLN A 623 -22.85 -30.40 -12.45
CA GLN A 623 -22.79 -31.85 -12.23
C GLN A 623 -23.74 -32.67 -13.10
N HIS A 624 -24.74 -32.04 -13.73
CA HIS A 624 -25.70 -32.67 -14.64
C HIS A 624 -25.33 -32.42 -16.12
N GLY A 625 -24.18 -31.79 -16.39
CA GLY A 625 -23.73 -31.44 -17.73
C GLY A 625 -24.48 -30.28 -18.37
N GLN A 626 -25.18 -29.45 -17.59
CA GLN A 626 -25.85 -28.24 -18.08
C GLN A 626 -24.90 -27.03 -18.04
N PRO A 627 -24.97 -26.12 -19.04
CA PRO A 627 -24.15 -24.91 -19.05
C PRO A 627 -24.45 -23.97 -17.88
N ILE A 628 -23.39 -23.46 -17.25
CA ILE A 628 -23.46 -22.40 -16.24
C ILE A 628 -23.31 -21.05 -16.95
N ILE A 629 -24.33 -20.19 -16.87
CA ILE A 629 -24.41 -18.95 -17.66
C ILE A 629 -24.58 -17.69 -16.82
N LYS A 630 -24.83 -17.80 -15.50
CA LYS A 630 -24.95 -16.67 -14.58
C LYS A 630 -23.80 -16.58 -13.59
N HIS A 631 -22.68 -17.25 -13.88
CA HIS A 631 -21.52 -17.34 -13.00
C HIS A 631 -21.83 -18.04 -11.66
N GLU A 632 -22.70 -19.06 -11.69
CA GLU A 632 -22.98 -19.94 -10.53
C GLU A 632 -21.80 -20.88 -10.25
N LEU A 633 -20.62 -20.32 -9.90
CA LEU A 633 -19.36 -21.06 -9.77
C LEU A 633 -19.44 -22.24 -8.79
N TRP A 634 -20.27 -22.13 -7.76
CA TRP A 634 -20.52 -23.18 -6.78
C TRP A 634 -21.21 -24.42 -7.37
N ASN A 635 -21.76 -24.35 -8.58
CA ASN A 635 -22.31 -25.51 -9.28
C ASN A 635 -21.32 -26.12 -10.29
N LYS A 636 -20.14 -25.52 -10.49
CA LYS A 636 -19.20 -25.91 -11.56
C LYS A 636 -18.53 -27.26 -11.29
N ALA A 637 -18.90 -28.29 -12.03
CA ALA A 637 -18.27 -29.61 -11.98
C ALA A 637 -17.20 -29.82 -13.07
N GLY A 638 -17.29 -29.07 -14.17
CA GLY A 638 -16.35 -29.17 -15.28
C GLY A 638 -16.55 -28.08 -16.31
N GLY A 639 -16.17 -28.36 -17.55
CA GLY A 639 -16.42 -27.47 -18.68
C GLY A 639 -16.06 -28.11 -20.01
N ARG A 640 -16.57 -27.53 -21.09
CA ARG A 640 -16.24 -27.92 -22.47
C ARG A 640 -15.67 -26.76 -23.26
N GLY A 641 -14.88 -27.11 -24.28
CA GLY A 641 -14.36 -26.17 -25.27
C GLY A 641 -13.58 -24.99 -24.71
N ALA A 642 -12.86 -25.18 -23.60
CA ALA A 642 -11.94 -24.18 -23.08
C ALA A 642 -10.84 -23.90 -24.11
N ARG A 643 -10.83 -22.69 -24.67
CA ARG A 643 -9.87 -22.25 -25.68
C ARG A 643 -9.10 -21.04 -25.15
N VAL A 644 -7.82 -21.26 -24.88
CA VAL A 644 -6.88 -20.28 -24.33
C VAL A 644 -5.51 -20.45 -24.99
N VAL A 645 -4.66 -19.43 -24.89
CA VAL A 645 -3.31 -19.39 -25.43
C VAL A 645 -2.33 -19.29 -24.27
N TYR A 646 -1.66 -20.40 -23.96
CA TYR A 646 -0.65 -20.47 -22.91
C TYR A 646 0.54 -19.51 -23.16
N PRO A 647 1.33 -19.20 -22.12
CA PRO A 647 2.54 -18.40 -22.26
C PRO A 647 3.48 -18.96 -23.34
N ASN A 648 3.99 -18.09 -24.22
CA ASN A 648 4.87 -18.46 -25.32
C ASN A 648 4.30 -19.57 -26.23
N ARG A 649 2.99 -19.50 -26.49
CA ARG A 649 2.27 -20.38 -27.42
C ARG A 649 1.43 -19.56 -28.40
N SER A 650 0.97 -20.25 -29.45
CA SER A 650 0.04 -19.70 -30.42
C SER A 650 -1.13 -20.65 -30.64
N ASP A 651 -2.24 -20.08 -31.11
CA ASP A 651 -3.41 -20.79 -31.58
C ASP A 651 -3.82 -20.22 -32.95
N SER A 652 -4.59 -20.97 -33.72
CA SER A 652 -5.00 -20.56 -35.05
C SER A 652 -6.36 -21.10 -35.48
N GLN A 653 -7.00 -20.40 -36.41
CA GLN A 653 -8.25 -20.80 -37.04
C GLN A 653 -8.11 -20.71 -38.55
N VAL A 654 -8.64 -21.71 -39.24
CA VAL A 654 -8.73 -21.71 -40.70
C VAL A 654 -10.11 -21.19 -41.10
N TYR A 655 -10.13 -20.23 -42.01
CA TYR A 655 -11.32 -19.63 -42.60
C TYR A 655 -11.34 -19.92 -44.08
N LYS A 656 -12.51 -20.28 -44.60
CA LYS A 656 -12.70 -20.65 -46.01
C LYS A 656 -13.86 -19.88 -46.61
N PHE A 657 -13.67 -19.35 -47.81
CA PHE A 657 -14.76 -18.73 -48.58
C PHE A 657 -14.55 -18.96 -50.07
N THR A 658 -15.63 -18.92 -50.83
CA THR A 658 -15.57 -18.93 -52.30
C THR A 658 -15.54 -17.50 -52.82
N VAL A 659 -14.57 -17.17 -53.67
CA VAL A 659 -14.49 -15.83 -54.29
C VAL A 659 -15.67 -15.67 -55.26
N PRO A 660 -16.52 -14.64 -55.12
CA PRO A 660 -17.61 -14.41 -56.08
C PRO A 660 -17.07 -14.19 -57.50
N LYS A 661 -17.74 -14.74 -58.53
CA LYS A 661 -17.27 -14.70 -59.94
C LYS A 661 -17.06 -13.27 -60.50
N GLY A 662 -17.73 -12.26 -59.95
CA GLY A 662 -17.63 -10.85 -60.35
C GLY A 662 -16.73 -9.99 -59.46
N THR A 663 -15.87 -10.60 -58.63
CA THR A 663 -14.98 -9.89 -57.71
C THR A 663 -13.85 -9.22 -58.46
N THR A 664 -13.67 -7.92 -58.25
CA THR A 664 -12.48 -7.19 -58.71
C THR A 664 -11.40 -7.21 -57.64
N GLY A 665 -10.20 -7.64 -58.00
CA GLY A 665 -9.06 -7.65 -57.08
C GLY A 665 -8.44 -6.26 -56.86
N PRO A 666 -7.50 -6.15 -55.91
CA PRO A 666 -7.15 -7.17 -54.91
C PRO A 666 -8.22 -7.28 -53.82
N LEU A 667 -8.34 -8.47 -53.21
CA LEU A 667 -9.07 -8.63 -51.95
C LEU A 667 -8.19 -8.17 -50.79
N LYS A 668 -8.77 -7.37 -49.90
CA LYS A 668 -8.17 -7.00 -48.62
C LYS A 668 -8.76 -7.86 -47.50
N VAL A 669 -7.89 -8.58 -46.80
CA VAL A 669 -8.23 -9.40 -45.64
C VAL A 669 -7.75 -8.68 -44.39
N LYS A 670 -8.65 -8.40 -43.45
CA LYS A 670 -8.33 -7.77 -42.16
C LYS A 670 -8.84 -8.63 -41.02
N ALA A 671 -7.98 -8.97 -40.07
CA ALA A 671 -8.32 -9.71 -38.85
C ALA A 671 -8.06 -8.83 -37.63
N ASN A 672 -9.09 -8.54 -36.84
CA ASN A 672 -8.97 -7.83 -35.58
C ASN A 672 -9.14 -8.83 -34.43
N LEU A 673 -8.14 -8.95 -33.55
CA LEU A 673 -8.32 -9.59 -32.25
C LEU A 673 -9.02 -8.59 -31.33
N ASN A 674 -10.29 -8.85 -31.04
CA ASN A 674 -11.13 -8.03 -30.18
C ASN A 674 -11.12 -8.58 -28.75
N PHE A 675 -11.28 -7.69 -27.77
CA PHE A 675 -11.46 -8.04 -26.37
C PHE A 675 -12.75 -7.42 -25.81
N ARG A 676 -13.45 -8.19 -24.96
CA ARG A 676 -14.62 -7.74 -24.19
C ARG A 676 -14.66 -8.42 -22.82
N ARG A 677 -15.00 -7.65 -21.78
CA ARG A 677 -14.98 -8.12 -20.38
C ARG A 677 -16.06 -9.16 -20.06
N TYR A 678 -17.28 -8.97 -20.54
CA TYR A 678 -18.43 -9.83 -20.28
C TYR A 678 -19.07 -10.35 -21.57
N ARG A 679 -19.57 -11.58 -21.53
CA ARG A 679 -20.56 -12.08 -22.49
C ARG A 679 -21.81 -11.22 -22.39
N GLN A 680 -22.41 -10.89 -23.53
CA GLN A 680 -23.64 -10.09 -23.51
C GLN A 680 -24.77 -10.83 -22.77
N GLN A 681 -24.91 -12.13 -23.01
CA GLN A 681 -25.87 -12.98 -22.31
C GLN A 681 -25.73 -12.93 -20.78
N PHE A 682 -24.51 -12.88 -20.26
CA PHE A 682 -24.29 -12.74 -18.81
C PHE A 682 -24.83 -11.40 -18.30
N LEU A 683 -24.54 -10.30 -18.99
CA LEU A 683 -25.06 -8.98 -18.62
C LEU A 683 -26.60 -8.96 -18.66
N ASP A 684 -27.18 -9.51 -19.72
CA ASP A 684 -28.63 -9.50 -19.92
C ASP A 684 -29.37 -10.37 -18.89
N LEU A 685 -28.74 -11.43 -18.37
CA LEU A 685 -29.34 -12.32 -17.38
C LEU A 685 -29.11 -11.88 -15.93
N VAL A 686 -27.90 -11.39 -15.63
CA VAL A 686 -27.49 -11.09 -14.25
C VAL A 686 -27.72 -9.63 -13.90
N VAL A 687 -27.49 -8.71 -14.84
CA VAL A 687 -27.61 -7.26 -14.60
C VAL A 687 -28.30 -6.54 -15.77
N PRO A 688 -29.54 -6.94 -16.15
CA PRO A 688 -30.21 -6.51 -17.38
C PRO A 688 -30.33 -4.99 -17.54
N ASP A 689 -30.45 -4.26 -16.44
CA ASP A 689 -30.61 -2.81 -16.45
C ASP A 689 -29.30 -2.02 -16.30
N MET A 690 -28.16 -2.65 -16.05
CA MET A 690 -26.91 -1.95 -15.69
C MET A 690 -26.44 -1.01 -16.81
N GLU A 691 -26.44 -1.45 -18.07
CA GLU A 691 -26.04 -0.61 -19.20
C GLU A 691 -27.00 0.56 -19.40
N LYS A 692 -28.31 0.33 -19.19
CA LYS A 692 -29.36 1.36 -19.28
C LYS A 692 -29.25 2.39 -18.14
N LYS A 693 -29.09 1.93 -16.90
CA LYS A 693 -28.97 2.78 -15.69
C LYS A 693 -27.69 3.62 -15.73
N SER A 694 -26.57 3.02 -16.12
CA SER A 694 -25.27 3.72 -16.19
C SER A 694 -25.17 4.65 -17.40
N GLY A 695 -25.91 4.35 -18.48
CA GLY A 695 -25.75 5.00 -19.79
C GLY A 695 -24.46 4.59 -20.50
N VAL A 696 -23.84 3.48 -20.08
CA VAL A 696 -22.57 2.99 -20.62
C VAL A 696 -22.79 1.59 -21.17
N LEU A 697 -22.65 1.45 -22.49
CA LEU A 697 -22.56 0.14 -23.12
C LEU A 697 -21.15 -0.41 -22.93
N GLN A 698 -21.04 -1.72 -22.70
CA GLN A 698 -19.78 -2.41 -22.63
C GLN A 698 -18.96 -2.20 -23.91
N PRO A 699 -17.72 -1.70 -23.81
CA PRO A 699 -16.89 -1.48 -24.98
C PRO A 699 -16.32 -2.79 -25.56
N THR A 700 -15.99 -2.73 -26.85
CA THR A 700 -15.10 -3.68 -27.51
C THR A 700 -13.81 -2.95 -27.87
N VAL A 701 -12.66 -3.52 -27.52
CA VAL A 701 -11.34 -2.94 -27.86
C VAL A 701 -10.64 -3.87 -28.85
N VAL A 702 -10.12 -3.32 -29.94
CA VAL A 702 -9.22 -4.05 -30.84
C VAL A 702 -7.84 -4.09 -30.18
N GLN A 703 -7.39 -5.28 -29.81
CA GLN A 703 -6.11 -5.53 -29.15
C GLN A 703 -4.96 -5.61 -30.15
N SER A 704 -5.17 -6.28 -31.28
CA SER A 704 -4.17 -6.44 -32.33
C SER A 704 -4.89 -6.61 -33.67
N SER A 705 -4.20 -6.30 -34.77
CA SER A 705 -4.74 -6.44 -36.11
C SER A 705 -3.71 -7.03 -37.07
N GLY A 706 -4.16 -7.91 -37.94
CA GLY A 706 -3.40 -8.41 -39.09
C GLY A 706 -4.07 -7.97 -40.39
N GLU A 707 -3.27 -7.75 -41.44
CA GLU A 707 -3.75 -7.43 -42.78
C GLU A 707 -3.01 -8.27 -43.83
N ALA A 708 -3.72 -8.75 -44.84
CA ALA A 708 -3.18 -9.46 -45.98
C ALA A 708 -3.93 -9.07 -47.27
N HIS A 709 -3.28 -9.23 -48.42
CA HIS A 709 -3.87 -8.95 -49.72
C HIS A 709 -3.82 -10.18 -50.62
N ILE A 710 -4.92 -10.46 -51.32
CA ILE A 710 -5.04 -11.57 -52.27
C ILE A 710 -5.35 -10.99 -53.64
N THR A 711 -4.44 -11.17 -54.60
CA THR A 711 -4.67 -10.68 -55.97
C THR A 711 -5.61 -11.62 -56.72
N ILE A 712 -6.64 -11.09 -57.37
CA ILE A 712 -7.54 -11.89 -58.21
C ILE A 712 -6.95 -12.00 -59.62
N ARG A 713 -6.61 -13.22 -60.05
CA ARG A 713 -6.21 -13.49 -61.43
C ARG A 713 -7.44 -13.42 -62.34
N LYS A 714 -7.30 -12.74 -63.48
CA LYS A 714 -8.26 -12.89 -64.58
C LYS A 714 -8.09 -14.32 -65.14
N PRO A 715 -9.17 -15.03 -65.51
CA PRO A 715 -9.02 -16.29 -66.22
C PRO A 715 -8.18 -16.04 -67.48
N GLU A 716 -7.13 -16.83 -67.67
CA GLU A 716 -6.42 -16.85 -68.95
C GLU A 716 -7.45 -17.18 -70.02
N VAL A 717 -7.73 -16.20 -70.89
CA VAL A 717 -8.46 -16.47 -72.12
C VAL A 717 -7.54 -17.42 -72.89
N ALA A 718 -7.91 -18.70 -72.95
CA ALA A 718 -7.24 -19.66 -73.79
C ALA A 718 -7.18 -19.06 -75.21
N ALA A 719 -5.97 -18.73 -75.66
CA ALA A 719 -5.75 -18.35 -77.04
C ALA A 719 -6.14 -19.57 -77.87
N GLN A 720 -7.26 -19.43 -78.60
CA GLN A 720 -7.71 -20.40 -79.59
C GLN A 720 -6.72 -20.49 -80.74
#